data_AF-A0A928CG22-F1
#
_entry.id   AF-A0A928CG22-F1
#
_cell.length_a   1.000
_cell.length_b   1.000
_cell.length_c   1.000
_cell.angle_alpha   90.00
_cell.angle_beta   90.00
_cell.angle_gamma   90.00
#
_symmetry.space_group_name_H-M   'P 1'
#
loop_
_entity.id
_entity.type
_entity.pdbx_description
1 polymer ?
#
loop_
_entity_poly.entity_id
_entity_poly.type
_entity_poly.pdbx_seq_one_letter_code
_entity_poly.pdbx_strand_id
1 'polypeptide(L)'
;MKQFFILILTFFTTSMIFANNGQDIKTKISQIGNSNPKLFDRPEKENINGFLPKKIYIKTLTQTFCKGFEFSLIDGRIYVKTPQNNTWQLFLKTGLPFSKKDKFPTPKRIVEIAADDDCLFAFDSDGKMYHCYLRKTTVETPMRWLNVFGWPDKVQLQQNDLVKNKRSWGMAVRRQEILWYEDIFQNQHHYGTMGLETLYFLSENGQEIHFTDSGLPSDFSHSILGPERGSFIAKNISTSGSTIFLINEKGDMYTRLIDFDTVGSDPMFFKYTYKNERQKYLGSDYRSNFTKWALPNEDWKKHPPIKLTGKAKITSCITIFQNGQGNFAREMRVAGISPEGKIGYYKKQLNDKSWAFVEAPLEIDESFFLNPNADIKLSYGKKNEFSYSGKIIFDGKEVKNLQVKIPNFSMAEGFCNLEFIFDNKKLQMKLHPVEMWTYLVRYNPGLDGTSKKFFVTPEFNSEIFEIENPEIKKVIENLFLGKNKELFSFIAEATDEYFQMIPNKNNSKSNTTIFLTKENSRISIHPEVYKATLLYEQPNVKMFLDESLVLEHNKTYSIQNRSEIETKLERNIAYKNYLLKELETFKKYKHKTNFSRWGYNIVDLLTSITFLNKIDFPKIKTITMFGNEIMTTNANTMQNISDAKEWTYKHILELLNMRIFAYKSLIEKFDNDIFYSELPAYLFDSYPEFFERIGTPNSIKGFSPFYKKDAELISKSNIPFFPGFILGIGDELDFQLYLVEIKNPTKNIIKLFSTNNILYTKENPLKLPIILSLLTTESVDKKIYDINKDIKKIKTDNGTLQWDGENITLIQNELLSKKTIFKTQE
;
A
#
# COMPACT_ATOMS: atom_id res chain seq x y z
N MET A 1 13.86 -34.52 -9.03
CA MET A 1 12.91 -33.43 -9.37
C MET A 1 12.65 -32.44 -8.21
N LYS A 2 12.38 -32.87 -6.96
CA LYS A 2 12.43 -31.97 -5.78
C LYS A 2 13.78 -31.22 -5.63
N GLN A 3 14.89 -31.87 -6.01
CA GLN A 3 16.23 -31.28 -5.92
C GLN A 3 16.57 -30.22 -7.00
N PHE A 4 15.89 -30.21 -8.15
CA PHE A 4 16.19 -29.22 -9.20
C PHE A 4 15.52 -27.86 -8.92
N PHE A 5 14.36 -27.86 -8.23
CA PHE A 5 13.71 -26.66 -7.72
C PHE A 5 14.37 -26.10 -6.45
N ILE A 6 14.99 -26.96 -5.64
CA ILE A 6 15.76 -26.53 -4.46
C ILE A 6 17.03 -25.78 -4.89
N LEU A 7 17.65 -26.12 -6.02
CA LEU A 7 18.93 -25.55 -6.47
C LEU A 7 18.87 -24.06 -6.86
N ILE A 8 17.69 -23.53 -7.25
CA ILE A 8 17.51 -22.11 -7.59
C ILE A 8 17.02 -21.30 -6.36
N LEU A 9 16.52 -21.98 -5.31
CA LEU A 9 15.92 -21.35 -4.12
C LEU A 9 16.75 -21.45 -2.83
N THR A 10 17.92 -22.11 -2.83
CA THR A 10 18.79 -22.22 -1.65
C THR A 10 20.11 -21.47 -1.82
N PHE A 11 20.07 -20.15 -1.69
CA PHE A 11 21.18 -19.37 -1.15
C PHE A 11 20.66 -18.59 0.05
N PHE A 12 21.35 -18.74 1.18
CA PHE A 12 21.09 -18.20 2.54
C PHE A 12 20.18 -19.03 3.46
N THR A 13 20.80 -19.86 4.33
CA THR A 13 20.72 -19.78 5.80
C THR A 13 21.56 -20.88 6.49
N THR A 14 22.53 -20.45 7.31
CA THR A 14 23.27 -21.17 8.39
C THR A 14 22.49 -21.07 9.72
N SER A 15 22.58 -21.87 10.78
CA SER A 15 23.14 -23.21 11.12
C SER A 15 22.67 -23.63 12.56
N MET A 16 22.42 -24.94 12.75
CA MET A 16 22.50 -25.89 13.92
C MET A 16 22.25 -25.49 15.41
N ILE A 17 21.39 -26.16 16.22
CA ILE A 17 21.37 -27.48 16.99
C ILE A 17 21.75 -27.32 18.49
N PHE A 18 20.86 -27.74 19.42
CA PHE A 18 21.10 -28.69 20.53
C PHE A 18 19.77 -29.17 21.15
N ALA A 19 19.79 -30.32 21.84
CA ALA A 19 18.67 -31.19 22.16
C ALA A 19 18.52 -31.49 23.68
N ASN A 20 17.31 -31.95 24.03
CA ASN A 20 16.92 -32.96 25.04
C ASN A 20 16.37 -32.59 26.44
N ASN A 21 15.15 -33.14 26.65
CA ASN A 21 14.66 -34.01 27.75
C ASN A 21 13.72 -33.47 28.86
N GLY A 22 12.67 -34.28 29.09
CA GLY A 22 11.97 -34.50 30.38
C GLY A 22 10.57 -33.88 30.51
N GLN A 23 9.48 -34.56 30.13
CA GLN A 23 8.57 -35.34 31.01
C GLN A 23 7.92 -34.52 32.14
N ASP A 24 6.64 -34.16 32.06
CA ASP A 24 5.43 -34.94 32.40
C ASP A 24 4.79 -34.25 33.61
N ILE A 25 3.49 -33.96 33.57
CA ILE A 25 2.53 -34.17 34.66
C ILE A 25 1.14 -33.79 34.15
N LYS A 26 0.21 -34.68 34.45
CA LYS A 26 -1.13 -34.80 33.94
C LYS A 26 -2.10 -34.55 35.10
N THR A 27 -3.23 -33.94 34.77
CA THR A 27 -4.55 -34.08 35.43
C THR A 27 -4.80 -33.27 36.70
N LYS A 28 -5.72 -32.30 36.61
CA LYS A 28 -7.12 -32.41 37.09
C LYS A 28 -7.81 -31.07 36.85
N ILE A 29 -9.07 -31.10 36.42
CA ILE A 29 -10.20 -30.38 37.03
C ILE A 29 -11.43 -30.79 36.24
N SER A 30 -12.25 -31.60 36.91
CA SER A 30 -13.66 -31.80 36.65
C SER A 30 -14.45 -30.94 37.62
N GLN A 31 -15.62 -30.47 37.16
CA GLN A 31 -16.72 -29.88 37.93
C GLN A 31 -16.64 -28.38 38.20
N ILE A 32 -17.36 -27.60 37.38
CA ILE A 32 -18.23 -26.52 37.88
C ILE A 32 -19.53 -26.58 37.08
N GLY A 33 -20.65 -26.66 37.80
CA GLY A 33 -22.00 -26.72 37.25
C GLY A 33 -22.65 -25.35 37.05
N ASN A 34 -23.65 -25.36 36.16
CA ASN A 34 -24.87 -24.55 36.12
C ASN A 34 -24.83 -23.12 36.68
N SER A 35 -24.22 -22.23 35.90
CA SER A 35 -24.74 -20.90 35.60
C SER A 35 -24.18 -20.57 34.22
N ASN A 36 -25.01 -20.30 33.19
CA ASN A 36 -24.52 -19.94 31.85
C ASN A 36 -23.54 -18.77 31.97
N PRO A 37 -22.21 -18.97 31.84
CA PRO A 37 -21.29 -17.86 31.89
C PRO A 37 -21.43 -17.16 30.55
N LYS A 38 -21.93 -15.91 30.55
CA LYS A 38 -21.65 -15.01 29.42
C LYS A 38 -20.14 -15.09 29.16
N LEU A 39 -19.72 -15.20 27.90
CA LEU A 39 -18.31 -15.15 27.55
C LEU A 39 -17.77 -13.82 28.11
N PHE A 40 -17.06 -13.88 29.23
CA PHE A 40 -16.49 -12.69 29.84
C PHE A 40 -15.61 -12.01 28.78
N ASP A 41 -15.92 -10.74 28.51
CA ASP A 41 -15.13 -9.76 27.74
C ASP A 41 -15.48 -9.47 26.27
N ARG A 42 -16.61 -9.89 25.67
CA ARG A 42 -16.91 -9.52 24.25
C ARG A 42 -18.34 -9.11 23.91
N PRO A 43 -18.52 -8.32 22.81
CA PRO A 43 -19.83 -7.82 22.40
C PRO A 43 -20.82 -8.96 22.15
N GLU A 44 -22.09 -8.77 22.53
CA GLU A 44 -23.13 -9.81 22.47
C GLU A 44 -23.29 -10.40 21.04
N LYS A 45 -22.96 -9.63 19.99
CA LYS A 45 -23.03 -10.04 18.57
C LYS A 45 -22.18 -11.23 18.16
N GLU A 46 -21.14 -11.55 18.92
CA GLU A 46 -20.25 -12.66 18.58
C GLU A 46 -20.77 -14.02 19.08
N ASN A 47 -21.82 -14.02 19.91
CA ASN A 47 -22.36 -15.21 20.58
C ASN A 47 -23.65 -15.74 19.96
N ILE A 48 -23.92 -15.43 18.69
CA ILE A 48 -25.20 -15.76 18.03
C ILE A 48 -25.55 -17.26 18.04
N ASN A 49 -24.57 -18.16 18.19
CA ASN A 49 -24.83 -19.60 18.28
C ASN A 49 -25.07 -20.07 19.73
N GLY A 50 -24.91 -19.21 20.74
CA GLY A 50 -24.96 -19.52 22.16
C GLY A 50 -23.62 -19.98 22.77
N PHE A 51 -23.59 -20.19 24.08
CA PHE A 51 -22.40 -20.65 24.82
C PHE A 51 -22.10 -22.13 24.54
N LEU A 52 -20.88 -22.45 24.08
CA LEU A 52 -20.41 -23.81 23.75
C LEU A 52 -21.47 -24.66 23.04
N PRO A 53 -21.92 -24.23 21.84
CA PRO A 53 -23.14 -24.75 21.27
C PRO A 53 -23.00 -26.20 20.79
N LYS A 54 -24.14 -26.89 20.71
CA LYS A 54 -24.22 -28.23 20.11
C LYS A 54 -23.77 -28.23 18.65
N LYS A 55 -23.93 -27.11 17.94
CA LYS A 55 -23.46 -26.89 16.57
C LYS A 55 -23.27 -25.40 16.31
N ILE A 56 -22.24 -25.04 15.55
CA ILE A 56 -22.07 -23.68 15.02
C ILE A 56 -22.76 -23.60 13.65
N TYR A 57 -23.71 -22.68 13.53
CA TYR A 57 -24.49 -22.44 12.30
C TYR A 57 -24.01 -21.20 11.56
N ILE A 58 -23.58 -20.16 12.29
CA ILE A 58 -23.14 -18.88 11.77
C ILE A 58 -21.73 -18.61 12.27
N LYS A 59 -20.80 -18.32 11.36
CA LYS A 59 -19.44 -17.90 11.70
C LYS A 59 -19.45 -16.48 12.29
N THR A 60 -18.68 -16.29 13.34
CA THR A 60 -18.40 -15.02 14.02
C THR A 60 -16.89 -14.94 14.29
N LEU A 61 -16.40 -13.85 14.88
CA LEU A 61 -14.99 -13.72 15.25
C LEU A 61 -14.61 -14.62 16.44
N THR A 62 -15.57 -15.24 17.11
CA THR A 62 -15.35 -16.12 18.27
C THR A 62 -15.86 -17.53 18.04
N GLN A 63 -16.68 -17.77 17.03
CA GLN A 63 -17.28 -19.07 16.73
C GLN A 63 -17.13 -19.36 15.25
N THR A 64 -16.40 -20.41 14.89
CA THR A 64 -16.17 -20.75 13.48
C THR A 64 -16.14 -22.26 13.27
N PHE A 65 -16.18 -22.69 12.02
CA PHE A 65 -16.09 -24.08 11.65
C PHE A 65 -15.43 -24.25 10.28
N CYS A 66 -14.86 -25.43 10.08
CA CYS A 66 -14.38 -25.90 8.79
C CYS A 66 -14.64 -27.41 8.69
N LYS A 67 -14.10 -28.09 7.66
CA LYS A 67 -14.43 -29.50 7.42
C LYS A 67 -13.93 -30.38 8.58
N GLY A 68 -14.85 -30.88 9.39
CA GLY A 68 -14.58 -31.79 10.50
C GLY A 68 -14.17 -31.13 11.82
N PHE A 69 -14.24 -29.80 11.92
CA PHE A 69 -13.91 -29.07 13.14
C PHE A 69 -14.85 -27.89 13.37
N GLU A 70 -15.27 -27.73 14.62
CA GLU A 70 -15.95 -26.55 15.13
C GLU A 70 -15.09 -25.94 16.24
N PHE A 71 -15.00 -24.61 16.26
CA PHE A 71 -14.15 -23.86 17.20
C PHE A 71 -14.95 -22.77 17.90
N SER A 72 -14.74 -22.63 19.21
CA SER A 72 -15.32 -21.57 20.02
C SER A 72 -14.25 -20.94 20.90
N LEU A 73 -14.17 -19.62 20.91
CA LEU A 73 -13.22 -18.84 21.69
C LEU A 73 -13.89 -18.36 22.98
N ILE A 74 -13.37 -18.79 24.13
CA ILE A 74 -13.93 -18.52 25.45
C ILE A 74 -12.81 -18.11 26.39
N ASP A 75 -12.96 -16.95 27.03
CA ASP A 75 -11.99 -16.43 27.99
C ASP A 75 -10.54 -16.47 27.45
N GLY A 76 -10.37 -15.99 26.21
CA GLY A 76 -9.07 -15.98 25.56
C GLY A 76 -8.54 -17.33 25.06
N ARG A 77 -9.28 -18.43 25.22
CA ARG A 77 -8.85 -19.79 24.84
C ARG A 77 -9.75 -20.42 23.79
N ILE A 78 -9.13 -21.10 22.84
CA ILE A 78 -9.81 -21.79 21.75
C ILE A 78 -10.21 -23.20 22.22
N TYR A 79 -11.51 -23.47 22.16
CA TYR A 79 -12.10 -24.79 22.32
C TYR A 79 -12.40 -25.39 20.94
N VAL A 80 -12.28 -26.71 20.83
CA VAL A 80 -12.54 -27.47 19.62
C VAL A 80 -13.54 -28.59 19.91
N LYS A 81 -14.35 -28.90 18.90
CA LYS A 81 -15.24 -30.05 18.85
C LYS A 81 -15.14 -30.68 17.45
N THR A 82 -15.22 -32.00 17.37
CA THR A 82 -15.12 -32.75 16.11
C THR A 82 -16.31 -33.71 15.96
N PRO A 83 -16.60 -34.23 14.75
CA PRO A 83 -17.63 -35.24 14.59
C PRO A 83 -17.41 -36.49 15.45
N GLN A 84 -16.14 -36.87 15.69
CA GLN A 84 -15.78 -38.03 16.51
C GLN A 84 -15.82 -37.73 18.01
N ASN A 85 -15.64 -36.47 18.41
CA ASN A 85 -15.74 -36.04 19.79
C ASN A 85 -16.63 -34.80 19.89
N ASN A 86 -17.90 -35.05 20.22
CA ASN A 86 -18.94 -34.02 20.32
C ASN A 86 -18.88 -33.24 21.65
N THR A 87 -17.81 -33.38 22.44
CA THR A 87 -17.56 -32.57 23.64
C THR A 87 -16.52 -31.52 23.37
N TRP A 88 -16.76 -30.30 23.86
CA TRP A 88 -15.82 -29.19 23.76
C TRP A 88 -14.59 -29.42 24.63
N GLN A 89 -13.42 -29.27 24.05
CA GLN A 89 -12.13 -29.43 24.74
C GLN A 89 -11.16 -28.34 24.29
N LEU A 90 -10.17 -28.01 25.12
CA LEU A 90 -9.13 -27.06 24.76
C LEU A 90 -8.38 -27.52 23.50
N PHE A 91 -8.31 -26.66 22.49
CA PHE A 91 -7.60 -26.95 21.26
C PHE A 91 -6.10 -27.12 21.55
N LEU A 92 -5.52 -28.24 21.08
CA LEU A 92 -4.15 -28.65 21.39
C LEU A 92 -3.82 -28.62 22.89
N LYS A 93 -4.81 -28.97 23.74
CA LYS A 93 -4.75 -29.07 25.21
C LYS A 93 -4.67 -27.74 25.97
N THR A 94 -4.15 -26.67 25.38
CA THR A 94 -3.98 -25.37 26.05
C THR A 94 -5.05 -24.35 25.65
N GLY A 95 -5.59 -24.46 24.43
CA GLY A 95 -6.44 -23.45 23.80
C GLY A 95 -5.70 -22.17 23.43
N LEU A 96 -4.38 -22.10 23.61
CA LEU A 96 -3.53 -20.96 23.27
C LEU A 96 -2.45 -21.40 22.27
N PRO A 97 -2.03 -20.55 21.32
CA PRO A 97 -0.85 -20.79 20.51
C PRO A 97 0.40 -21.02 21.35
N PHE A 98 1.14 -22.10 21.06
CA PHE A 98 2.40 -22.39 21.75
C PHE A 98 3.40 -23.04 20.78
N SER A 99 4.69 -22.90 21.09
CA SER A 99 5.77 -23.52 20.33
C SER A 99 6.53 -24.48 21.23
N LYS A 100 6.68 -25.75 20.82
CA LYS A 100 7.48 -26.75 21.56
C LYS A 100 8.97 -26.39 21.67
N LYS A 101 9.45 -25.43 20.89
CA LYS A 101 10.86 -25.00 20.85
C LYS A 101 11.02 -23.50 21.17
N ASP A 102 10.05 -22.91 21.88
CA ASP A 102 10.02 -21.48 22.26
C ASP A 102 10.31 -20.49 21.12
N LYS A 103 9.99 -20.88 19.87
CA LYS A 103 10.21 -20.02 18.69
C LYS A 103 9.41 -18.71 18.75
N PHE A 104 8.36 -18.68 19.57
CA PHE A 104 7.55 -17.51 19.84
C PHE A 104 6.90 -17.66 21.22
N PRO A 105 6.67 -16.54 21.93
CA PRO A 105 6.00 -16.56 23.22
C PRO A 105 4.54 -16.99 23.08
N THR A 106 4.05 -17.76 24.06
CA THR A 106 2.62 -18.07 24.18
C THR A 106 1.87 -16.77 24.51
N PRO A 107 0.86 -16.37 23.73
CA PRO A 107 0.10 -15.15 24.01
C PRO A 107 -0.73 -15.33 25.29
N LYS A 108 -1.03 -14.21 25.97
CA LYS A 108 -1.88 -14.22 27.17
C LYS A 108 -3.31 -14.66 26.85
N ARG A 109 -3.86 -14.18 25.73
CA ARG A 109 -5.22 -14.47 25.30
C ARG A 109 -5.38 -14.33 23.78
N ILE A 110 -6.28 -15.12 23.21
CA ILE A 110 -6.76 -14.98 21.83
C ILE A 110 -8.05 -14.15 21.79
N VAL A 111 -8.16 -13.30 20.78
CA VAL A 111 -9.31 -12.39 20.61
C VAL A 111 -10.16 -12.61 19.38
N GLU A 112 -9.61 -13.22 18.34
CA GLU A 112 -10.37 -13.47 17.12
C GLU A 112 -9.93 -14.79 16.51
N ILE A 113 -10.84 -15.53 15.90
CA ILE A 113 -10.56 -16.75 15.15
C ILE A 113 -11.35 -16.80 13.84
N ALA A 114 -10.75 -17.41 12.82
CA ALA A 114 -11.43 -17.76 11.57
C ALA A 114 -10.90 -19.10 11.05
N ALA A 115 -11.76 -19.85 10.36
CA ALA A 115 -11.41 -21.15 9.82
C ALA A 115 -12.09 -21.37 8.47
N ASP A 116 -11.34 -21.98 7.54
CA ASP A 116 -11.80 -22.42 6.24
C ASP A 116 -10.97 -23.61 5.79
N ASP A 117 -11.60 -24.53 5.06
CA ASP A 117 -11.09 -25.85 4.68
C ASP A 117 -10.40 -26.61 5.83
N ASP A 118 -9.08 -26.46 5.91
CA ASP A 118 -8.17 -27.19 6.78
C ASP A 118 -7.28 -26.26 7.62
N CYS A 119 -7.60 -24.97 7.70
CA CYS A 119 -6.82 -23.98 8.40
C CYS A 119 -7.63 -23.32 9.51
N LEU A 120 -6.96 -23.03 10.62
CA LEU A 120 -7.45 -22.15 11.69
C LEU A 120 -6.46 -21.00 11.87
N PHE A 121 -6.97 -19.78 11.82
CA PHE A 121 -6.23 -18.55 12.09
C PHE A 121 -6.76 -17.90 13.37
N ALA A 122 -5.88 -17.26 14.11
CA ALA A 122 -6.17 -16.62 15.38
C ALA A 122 -5.36 -15.32 15.55
N PHE A 123 -5.96 -14.31 16.16
CA PHE A 123 -5.27 -13.09 16.60
C PHE A 123 -5.29 -12.97 18.12
N ASP A 124 -4.20 -12.52 18.73
CA ASP A 124 -4.15 -12.17 20.16
C ASP A 124 -4.60 -10.72 20.43
N SER A 125 -4.60 -10.32 21.70
CA SER A 125 -4.97 -8.96 22.12
C SER A 125 -4.03 -7.86 21.62
N ASP A 126 -2.82 -8.21 21.17
CA ASP A 126 -1.85 -7.27 20.57
C ASP A 126 -2.00 -7.22 19.03
N GLY A 127 -3.00 -7.92 18.49
CA GLY A 127 -3.23 -8.04 17.05
C GLY A 127 -2.23 -8.95 16.33
N LYS A 128 -1.48 -9.80 17.03
CA LYS A 128 -0.49 -10.72 16.42
C LYS A 128 -1.16 -12.00 15.94
N MET A 129 -0.81 -12.40 14.72
CA MET A 129 -1.41 -13.56 14.06
C MET A 129 -0.73 -14.87 14.46
N TYR A 130 -1.53 -15.91 14.58
CA TYR A 130 -1.15 -17.31 14.69
C TYR A 130 -2.01 -18.15 13.76
N HIS A 131 -1.47 -19.24 13.23
CA HIS A 131 -2.25 -20.17 12.42
C HIS A 131 -1.85 -21.63 12.65
N CYS A 132 -2.75 -22.53 12.32
CA CYS A 132 -2.58 -23.97 12.44
C CYS A 132 -3.24 -24.69 11.26
N TYR A 133 -2.48 -25.55 10.60
CA TYR A 133 -3.02 -26.52 9.65
C TYR A 133 -3.64 -27.70 10.41
N LEU A 134 -4.83 -28.12 10.02
CA LEU A 134 -5.60 -29.19 10.67
C LEU A 134 -5.40 -30.54 9.96
N ARG A 135 -4.88 -30.52 8.73
CA ARG A 135 -4.68 -31.70 7.88
C ARG A 135 -3.36 -31.61 7.13
N LYS A 136 -2.88 -32.75 6.62
CA LYS A 136 -1.62 -32.85 5.86
C LYS A 136 -1.83 -32.52 4.38
N THR A 137 -2.10 -31.27 4.10
CA THR A 137 -2.33 -30.70 2.75
C THR A 137 -1.18 -29.80 2.30
N THR A 138 -0.34 -29.35 3.24
CA THR A 138 0.84 -28.53 2.99
C THR A 138 2.11 -29.28 3.44
N VAL A 139 3.27 -28.65 3.21
CA VAL A 139 4.56 -29.16 3.71
C VAL A 139 4.70 -29.00 5.22
N GLU A 140 3.89 -28.15 5.84
CA GLU A 140 3.92 -27.91 7.28
C GLU A 140 3.29 -29.08 8.04
N THR A 141 3.74 -29.28 9.28
CA THR A 141 3.19 -30.33 10.13
C THR A 141 1.80 -29.92 10.62
N PRO A 142 0.75 -30.72 10.41
CA PRO A 142 -0.59 -30.41 10.93
C PRO A 142 -0.62 -30.46 12.46
N MET A 143 -1.67 -29.86 13.04
CA MET A 143 -1.89 -29.77 14.48
C MET A 143 -0.73 -29.10 15.22
N ARG A 144 -0.12 -28.09 14.59
CA ARG A 144 0.97 -27.29 15.15
C ARG A 144 0.74 -25.81 14.88
N TRP A 145 0.91 -24.99 15.91
CA TRP A 145 0.90 -23.55 15.79
C TRP A 145 2.13 -23.01 15.08
N LEU A 146 1.89 -22.01 14.24
CA LEU A 146 2.85 -21.20 13.52
C LEU A 146 2.51 -19.72 13.75
N ASN A 147 3.51 -18.85 13.78
CA ASN A 147 3.33 -17.41 13.99
C ASN A 147 3.92 -16.56 12.86
N VAL A 148 4.48 -17.17 11.82
CA VAL A 148 5.06 -16.47 10.66
C VAL A 148 4.17 -16.65 9.45
N PHE A 149 4.06 -15.64 8.61
CA PHE A 149 3.17 -15.63 7.45
C PHE A 149 3.83 -14.90 6.28
N GLY A 150 3.23 -15.02 5.10
CA GLY A 150 3.66 -14.32 3.90
C GLY A 150 4.99 -14.80 3.30
N TRP A 151 5.37 -14.14 2.21
CA TRP A 151 6.56 -14.40 1.42
C TRP A 151 7.12 -13.05 0.90
N PRO A 152 8.44 -12.87 0.76
CA PRO A 152 9.53 -13.82 1.03
C PRO A 152 9.98 -13.83 2.49
N ASP A 153 9.79 -12.72 3.18
CA ASP A 153 10.17 -12.58 4.58
C ASP A 153 9.02 -13.14 5.42
N LYS A 154 9.12 -14.44 5.77
CA LYS A 154 8.19 -15.11 6.69
C LYS A 154 8.30 -14.50 8.08
N VAL A 155 7.54 -13.44 8.33
CA VAL A 155 7.48 -12.70 9.59
C VAL A 155 6.08 -12.78 10.20
N GLN A 156 5.94 -12.42 11.47
CA GLN A 156 4.64 -12.42 12.11
C GLN A 156 3.80 -11.25 11.60
N LEU A 157 2.65 -11.57 11.01
CA LEU A 157 1.65 -10.56 10.66
C LEU A 157 1.04 -9.99 11.95
N GLN A 158 0.96 -8.67 12.02
CA GLN A 158 0.36 -7.94 13.13
C GLN A 158 -0.62 -6.90 12.58
N GLN A 159 -1.85 -6.88 13.09
CA GLN A 159 -2.88 -5.90 12.74
C GLN A 159 -2.35 -4.48 12.98
N ASN A 160 -2.46 -3.62 11.97
CA ASN A 160 -2.09 -2.21 12.02
C ASN A 160 -3.34 -1.32 11.99
N ASP A 161 -3.16 0.00 11.91
CA ASP A 161 -4.25 0.97 11.98
C ASP A 161 -5.28 0.85 10.84
N LEU A 162 -4.93 0.25 9.70
CA LEU A 162 -5.86 0.00 8.59
C LEU A 162 -6.92 -1.05 8.92
N VAL A 163 -6.59 -1.98 9.82
CA VAL A 163 -7.42 -3.16 10.11
C VAL A 163 -7.72 -3.37 11.59
N LYS A 164 -7.09 -2.64 12.52
CA LYS A 164 -7.31 -2.83 13.97
C LYS A 164 -8.78 -2.60 14.38
N ASN A 165 -9.42 -1.57 13.81
CA ASN A 165 -10.82 -1.19 14.07
C ASN A 165 -11.80 -1.78 13.04
N LYS A 166 -11.41 -2.84 12.34
CA LYS A 166 -12.25 -3.56 11.37
C LYS A 166 -13.66 -3.85 11.90
N ARG A 167 -14.65 -3.86 11.00
CA ARG A 167 -16.01 -4.34 11.32
C ARG A 167 -16.03 -5.85 11.55
N SER A 168 -15.28 -6.58 10.72
CA SER A 168 -15.15 -8.03 10.74
C SER A 168 -14.00 -8.46 9.80
N TRP A 169 -13.60 -9.72 9.87
CA TRP A 169 -12.64 -10.33 8.95
C TRP A 169 -12.95 -11.81 8.75
N GLY A 170 -12.37 -12.38 7.70
CA GLY A 170 -12.44 -13.81 7.43
C GLY A 170 -11.16 -14.30 6.77
N MET A 171 -10.99 -15.62 6.74
CA MET A 171 -9.96 -16.26 5.94
C MET A 171 -10.59 -17.24 4.96
N ALA A 172 -9.95 -17.42 3.81
CA ALA A 172 -10.42 -18.32 2.78
C ALA A 172 -9.25 -19.10 2.19
N VAL A 173 -9.51 -20.34 1.79
CA VAL A 173 -8.49 -21.20 1.16
C VAL A 173 -9.09 -21.97 -0.01
N ARG A 174 -8.36 -22.01 -1.14
CA ARG A 174 -8.64 -22.92 -2.27
C ARG A 174 -7.69 -24.12 -2.22
N ARG A 175 -8.24 -25.33 -1.99
CA ARG A 175 -7.50 -26.60 -2.06
C ARG A 175 -8.27 -27.68 -2.81
N GLN A 176 -7.88 -28.94 -2.58
CA GLN A 176 -8.43 -30.16 -3.19
C GLN A 176 -9.95 -30.27 -3.10
N GLU A 177 -10.59 -29.74 -2.06
CA GLU A 177 -12.05 -29.82 -1.90
C GLU A 177 -12.80 -28.95 -2.91
N ILE A 178 -12.24 -27.79 -3.28
CA ILE A 178 -12.75 -26.94 -4.36
C ILE A 178 -12.30 -27.48 -5.72
N LEU A 179 -11.11 -28.08 -5.78
CA LEU A 179 -10.45 -28.70 -6.93
C LEU A 179 -10.12 -27.76 -8.10
N TRP A 180 -11.05 -26.89 -8.50
CA TRP A 180 -10.82 -25.93 -9.57
C TRP A 180 -11.50 -24.58 -9.34
N TYR A 181 -10.91 -23.56 -9.94
CA TYR A 181 -11.50 -22.26 -10.19
C TYR A 181 -12.02 -22.23 -11.64
N GLU A 182 -13.11 -21.51 -11.90
CA GLU A 182 -13.60 -21.25 -13.26
C GLU A 182 -13.53 -19.75 -13.57
N ASP A 183 -12.84 -19.38 -14.65
CA ASP A 183 -12.64 -17.96 -15.01
C ASP A 183 -13.87 -17.34 -15.71
N ILE A 184 -13.82 -16.03 -16.02
CA ILE A 184 -14.94 -15.32 -16.67
C ILE A 184 -15.24 -15.82 -18.09
N PHE A 185 -14.29 -16.51 -18.74
CA PHE A 185 -14.49 -17.21 -20.01
C PHE A 185 -14.89 -18.68 -19.80
N GLN A 186 -15.28 -19.07 -18.59
CA GLN A 186 -15.70 -20.40 -18.18
C GLN A 186 -14.61 -21.47 -18.42
N ASN A 187 -13.35 -21.10 -18.39
CA ASN A 187 -12.24 -22.05 -18.39
C ASN A 187 -12.00 -22.50 -16.96
N GLN A 188 -11.92 -23.82 -16.76
CA GLN A 188 -11.58 -24.37 -15.45
C GLN A 188 -10.07 -24.46 -15.27
N HIS A 189 -9.58 -24.07 -14.10
CA HIS A 189 -8.18 -24.09 -13.70
C HIS A 189 -8.05 -24.88 -12.39
N HIS A 190 -7.31 -25.98 -12.44
CA HIS A 190 -6.99 -26.77 -11.25
C HIS A 190 -6.35 -25.89 -10.18
N TYR A 191 -6.64 -26.12 -8.89
CA TYR A 191 -6.13 -25.35 -7.75
C TYR A 191 -4.58 -25.36 -7.59
N GLY A 192 -3.85 -26.02 -8.49
CA GLY A 192 -2.39 -26.07 -8.48
C GLY A 192 -1.76 -26.81 -7.29
N THR A 193 -0.51 -26.43 -6.99
CA THR A 193 0.32 -26.98 -5.89
C THR A 193 0.45 -26.03 -4.71
N MET A 194 -0.06 -24.80 -4.84
CA MET A 194 -0.01 -23.76 -3.82
C MET A 194 -1.45 -23.36 -3.50
N GLY A 195 -2.06 -24.04 -2.52
CA GLY A 195 -3.32 -23.54 -1.98
C GLY A 195 -3.02 -22.30 -1.15
N LEU A 196 -3.53 -21.15 -1.56
CA LEU A 196 -3.31 -19.86 -0.91
C LEU A 196 -4.28 -19.66 0.25
N GLU A 197 -3.72 -19.27 1.39
CA GLU A 197 -4.48 -18.81 2.54
C GLU A 197 -4.58 -17.29 2.46
N THR A 198 -5.77 -16.77 2.16
CA THR A 198 -6.01 -15.31 2.06
C THR A 198 -6.85 -14.85 3.24
N LEU A 199 -6.43 -13.76 3.87
CA LEU A 199 -7.17 -13.08 4.93
C LEU A 199 -7.76 -11.79 4.37
N TYR A 200 -9.04 -11.53 4.68
CA TYR A 200 -9.78 -10.35 4.22
C TYR A 200 -10.33 -9.58 5.42
N PHE A 201 -10.07 -8.28 5.45
CA PHE A 201 -10.41 -7.37 6.54
C PHE A 201 -11.33 -6.28 6.03
N LEU A 202 -12.55 -6.22 6.57
CA LEU A 202 -13.48 -5.13 6.27
C LEU A 202 -13.18 -3.95 7.20
N SER A 203 -12.79 -2.82 6.62
CA SER A 203 -12.42 -1.61 7.36
C SER A 203 -13.56 -1.09 8.25
N GLU A 204 -13.22 -0.19 9.18
CA GLU A 204 -14.18 0.46 10.08
C GLU A 204 -15.29 1.21 9.33
N ASN A 205 -14.96 1.85 8.20
CA ASN A 205 -15.93 2.57 7.35
C ASN A 205 -16.84 1.62 6.54
N GLY A 206 -16.45 0.34 6.39
CA GLY A 206 -17.22 -0.68 5.66
C GLY A 206 -17.15 -0.58 4.13
N GLN A 207 -16.35 0.31 3.56
CA GLN A 207 -16.20 0.51 2.12
C GLN A 207 -14.91 -0.10 1.54
N GLU A 208 -13.94 -0.43 2.40
CA GLU A 208 -12.64 -0.96 2.00
C GLU A 208 -12.45 -2.39 2.52
N ILE A 209 -11.87 -3.23 1.67
CA ILE A 209 -11.46 -4.58 2.04
C ILE A 209 -9.95 -4.67 1.85
N HIS A 210 -9.22 -4.70 2.96
CA HIS A 210 -7.78 -4.95 2.97
C HIS A 210 -7.52 -6.44 3.00
N PHE A 211 -6.51 -6.93 2.28
CA PHE A 211 -6.20 -8.35 2.26
C PHE A 211 -4.71 -8.65 2.21
N THR A 212 -4.36 -9.88 2.59
CA THR A 212 -3.02 -10.44 2.48
C THR A 212 -3.11 -11.95 2.35
N ASP A 213 -2.11 -12.57 1.76
CA ASP A 213 -2.04 -14.02 1.62
C ASP A 213 -0.61 -14.56 1.87
N SER A 214 -0.47 -15.88 1.83
CA SER A 214 0.80 -16.55 2.12
C SER A 214 1.88 -16.36 1.04
N GLY A 215 1.52 -15.90 -0.16
CA GLY A 215 2.42 -15.52 -1.27
C GLY A 215 2.81 -14.03 -1.28
N LEU A 216 2.18 -13.21 -0.44
CA LEU A 216 2.43 -11.78 -0.31
C LEU A 216 3.29 -11.42 0.91
N PRO A 217 3.92 -10.23 0.95
CA PRO A 217 4.51 -9.72 2.17
C PRO A 217 3.49 -9.70 3.32
N SER A 218 3.98 -9.93 4.54
CA SER A 218 3.14 -9.86 5.75
C SER A 218 2.78 -8.41 6.11
N ASP A 219 1.88 -7.81 5.33
CA ASP A 219 1.31 -6.49 5.53
C ASP A 219 -0.16 -6.42 5.08
N PHE A 220 -0.74 -5.22 5.09
CA PHE A 220 -2.12 -4.96 4.64
C PHE A 220 -2.15 -3.92 3.50
N SER A 221 -1.13 -3.92 2.64
CA SER A 221 -0.95 -2.92 1.59
C SER A 221 -1.86 -3.13 0.36
N HIS A 222 -2.54 -4.27 0.29
CA HIS A 222 -3.41 -4.64 -0.81
C HIS A 222 -4.88 -4.49 -0.43
N SER A 223 -5.68 -4.05 -1.39
CA SER A 223 -7.10 -3.80 -1.20
C SER A 223 -7.94 -4.25 -2.40
N ILE A 224 -9.21 -4.57 -2.13
CA ILE A 224 -10.22 -4.95 -3.11
C ILE A 224 -11.26 -3.83 -3.18
N LEU A 225 -11.65 -3.42 -4.39
CA LEU A 225 -12.71 -2.42 -4.55
C LEU A 225 -14.04 -3.04 -4.14
N GLY A 226 -14.76 -2.39 -3.22
CA GLY A 226 -16.10 -2.83 -2.80
C GLY A 226 -17.14 -2.73 -3.93
N PRO A 227 -18.34 -3.33 -3.75
CA PRO A 227 -19.43 -3.24 -4.74
C PRO A 227 -19.77 -1.79 -5.10
N GLU A 228 -20.36 -1.61 -6.29
CA GLU A 228 -20.80 -0.29 -6.79
C GLU A 228 -19.66 0.74 -6.78
N ARG A 229 -18.47 0.32 -7.23
CA ARG A 229 -17.23 1.12 -7.28
C ARG A 229 -16.83 1.68 -5.92
N GLY A 230 -16.92 0.84 -4.88
CA GLY A 230 -16.57 1.17 -3.51
C GLY A 230 -17.62 1.99 -2.75
N SER A 231 -18.77 2.32 -3.35
CA SER A 231 -19.81 3.08 -2.64
C SER A 231 -20.59 2.22 -1.63
N PHE A 232 -20.63 0.90 -1.77
CA PHE A 232 -21.34 0.03 -0.84
C PHE A 232 -20.71 0.02 0.56
N ILE A 233 -21.51 0.33 1.59
CA ILE A 233 -21.10 0.29 3.00
C ILE A 233 -21.51 -1.06 3.60
N ALA A 234 -20.59 -2.01 3.64
CA ALA A 234 -20.83 -3.33 4.22
C ALA A 234 -20.84 -3.26 5.76
N LYS A 235 -21.81 -3.92 6.39
CA LYS A 235 -21.90 -4.10 7.84
C LYS A 235 -21.09 -5.30 8.33
N ASN A 236 -20.92 -6.32 7.48
CA ASN A 236 -20.17 -7.52 7.81
C ASN A 236 -19.59 -8.18 6.55
N ILE A 237 -18.59 -9.03 6.77
CA ILE A 237 -17.91 -9.84 5.75
C ILE A 237 -17.85 -11.30 6.22
N SER A 238 -18.04 -12.24 5.31
CA SER A 238 -17.73 -13.66 5.51
C SER A 238 -17.03 -14.20 4.26
N THR A 239 -16.08 -15.12 4.44
CA THR A 239 -15.24 -15.61 3.34
C THR A 239 -15.07 -17.12 3.35
N SER A 240 -14.98 -17.73 2.17
CA SER A 240 -14.58 -19.13 2.00
C SER A 240 -14.21 -19.41 0.54
N GLY A 241 -13.17 -20.20 0.29
CA GLY A 241 -12.76 -20.57 -1.08
C GLY A 241 -12.50 -19.37 -2.01
N SER A 242 -11.74 -18.38 -1.53
CA SER A 242 -11.52 -17.06 -2.14
C SER A 242 -12.80 -16.28 -2.50
N THR A 243 -13.96 -16.67 -1.95
CA THR A 243 -15.24 -16.00 -2.19
C THR A 243 -15.61 -15.13 -0.99
N ILE A 244 -15.80 -13.84 -1.24
CA ILE A 244 -16.27 -12.86 -0.26
C ILE A 244 -17.80 -12.79 -0.30
N PHE A 245 -18.44 -12.69 0.85
CA PHE A 245 -19.86 -12.41 1.03
C PHE A 245 -20.03 -11.18 1.94
N LEU A 246 -20.73 -10.15 1.43
CA LEU A 246 -21.02 -8.90 2.13
C LEU A 246 -22.53 -8.71 2.32
N ILE A 247 -22.88 -7.96 3.37
CA ILE A 247 -24.24 -7.46 3.63
C ILE A 247 -24.18 -6.01 4.15
N ASN A 248 -25.13 -5.14 3.78
CA ASN A 248 -25.24 -3.77 4.31
C ASN A 248 -26.39 -3.61 5.31
N GLU A 249 -26.63 -2.36 5.76
CA GLU A 249 -27.69 -2.01 6.71
C GLU A 249 -29.11 -2.35 6.21
N LYS A 250 -29.32 -2.35 4.89
CA LYS A 250 -30.62 -2.64 4.28
C LYS A 250 -30.83 -4.13 3.96
N GLY A 251 -29.79 -4.95 4.14
CA GLY A 251 -29.80 -6.36 3.76
C GLY A 251 -29.50 -6.64 2.29
N ASP A 252 -29.01 -5.65 1.52
CA ASP A 252 -28.44 -5.91 0.21
C ASP A 252 -27.18 -6.76 0.37
N MET A 253 -27.03 -7.72 -0.54
CA MET A 253 -26.02 -8.77 -0.44
C MET A 253 -25.23 -8.88 -1.74
N TYR A 254 -23.91 -8.98 -1.61
CA TYR A 254 -23.00 -9.17 -2.74
C TYR A 254 -22.00 -10.28 -2.47
N THR A 255 -21.61 -10.99 -3.52
CA THR A 255 -20.46 -11.90 -3.48
C THR A 255 -19.49 -11.64 -4.62
N ARG A 256 -18.22 -11.98 -4.42
CA ARG A 256 -17.20 -11.97 -5.45
C ARG A 256 -16.14 -13.01 -5.12
N LEU A 257 -15.71 -13.80 -6.09
CA LEU A 257 -14.53 -14.64 -5.95
C LEU A 257 -13.34 -13.83 -6.44
N ILE A 258 -12.38 -13.63 -5.54
CA ILE A 258 -11.25 -12.74 -5.75
C ILE A 258 -10.12 -13.05 -4.76
N ASP A 259 -8.92 -13.17 -5.29
CA ASP A 259 -7.64 -13.24 -4.58
C ASP A 259 -6.53 -12.71 -5.50
N PHE A 260 -5.29 -12.67 -5.00
CA PHE A 260 -4.16 -12.07 -5.72
C PHE A 260 -3.91 -12.72 -7.09
N ASP A 261 -4.05 -14.04 -7.18
CA ASP A 261 -3.88 -14.79 -8.42
C ASP A 261 -4.96 -14.46 -9.46
N THR A 262 -6.21 -14.45 -9.01
CA THR A 262 -7.37 -14.29 -9.92
C THR A 262 -7.48 -12.86 -10.49
N VAL A 263 -6.97 -11.84 -9.79
CA VAL A 263 -6.93 -10.45 -10.31
C VAL A 263 -5.80 -10.18 -11.30
N GLY A 264 -4.88 -11.12 -11.49
CA GLY A 264 -3.79 -10.98 -12.46
C GLY A 264 -2.48 -10.43 -11.92
N SER A 265 -2.35 -10.27 -10.59
CA SER A 265 -1.26 -9.51 -9.98
C SER A 265 0.05 -10.28 -9.81
N ASP A 266 0.08 -11.58 -10.11
CA ASP A 266 1.28 -12.42 -10.03
C ASP A 266 1.65 -13.10 -11.38
N PRO A 267 1.89 -12.32 -12.46
CA PRO A 267 2.17 -12.85 -13.78
C PRO A 267 3.55 -13.53 -13.93
N MET A 268 4.29 -13.68 -12.83
CA MET A 268 5.43 -14.59 -12.72
C MET A 268 5.02 -16.05 -12.54
N PHE A 269 3.83 -16.32 -12.00
CA PHE A 269 3.37 -17.66 -11.67
C PHE A 269 2.21 -18.12 -12.54
N PHE A 270 1.39 -17.21 -13.06
CA PHE A 270 0.30 -17.54 -13.97
C PHE A 270 0.37 -16.77 -15.28
N LYS A 271 -0.35 -17.27 -16.26
CA LYS A 271 -0.51 -16.62 -17.57
C LYS A 271 -1.90 -16.03 -17.63
N TYR A 272 -2.03 -14.85 -18.21
CA TYR A 272 -3.30 -14.16 -18.32
C TYR A 272 -3.67 -13.85 -19.76
N THR A 273 -4.95 -13.54 -20.00
CA THR A 273 -5.43 -13.08 -21.29
C THR A 273 -6.70 -12.26 -21.18
N TYR A 274 -6.78 -11.17 -21.94
CA TYR A 274 -8.04 -10.44 -22.18
C TYR A 274 -8.77 -10.92 -23.44
N LYS A 275 -8.15 -11.84 -24.19
CA LYS A 275 -8.72 -12.46 -25.39
C LYS A 275 -9.57 -13.65 -24.97
N ASN A 276 -10.81 -13.70 -25.45
CA ASN A 276 -11.76 -14.79 -25.18
C ASN A 276 -11.29 -16.07 -25.89
N GLU A 277 -10.39 -16.79 -25.22
CA GLU A 277 -9.80 -18.05 -25.66
C GLU A 277 -10.34 -19.17 -24.78
N ARG A 278 -10.80 -20.26 -25.42
CA ARG A 278 -11.19 -21.48 -24.71
C ARG A 278 -10.00 -22.44 -24.61
N GLN A 279 -9.84 -23.05 -23.44
CA GLN A 279 -8.84 -24.10 -23.22
C GLN A 279 -9.50 -25.48 -23.14
N LYS A 280 -8.72 -26.54 -23.39
CA LYS A 280 -9.22 -27.91 -23.62
C LYS A 280 -9.23 -28.85 -22.41
N TYR A 281 -8.58 -28.46 -21.31
CA TYR A 281 -8.43 -29.27 -20.11
C TYR A 281 -9.56 -28.97 -19.11
N LEU A 282 -10.06 -29.98 -18.41
CA LEU A 282 -10.99 -29.75 -17.30
C LEU A 282 -10.23 -29.34 -16.04
N GLY A 283 -10.93 -28.75 -15.07
CA GLY A 283 -10.34 -28.32 -13.80
C GLY A 283 -9.78 -29.47 -12.95
N SER A 284 -10.26 -30.69 -13.18
CA SER A 284 -9.71 -31.91 -12.57
C SER A 284 -8.37 -32.35 -13.18
N ASP A 285 -7.99 -31.82 -14.34
CA ASP A 285 -6.69 -32.08 -14.98
C ASP A 285 -5.69 -31.01 -14.55
N TYR A 286 -4.59 -31.43 -13.90
CA TYR A 286 -3.53 -30.54 -13.44
C TYR A 286 -2.94 -29.63 -14.53
N ARG A 287 -3.00 -30.05 -15.81
CA ARG A 287 -2.50 -29.25 -16.95
C ARG A 287 -3.30 -27.96 -17.16
N SER A 288 -4.55 -27.90 -16.70
CA SER A 288 -5.34 -26.67 -16.71
C SER A 288 -4.74 -25.53 -15.87
N ASN A 289 -3.86 -25.84 -14.92
CA ASN A 289 -3.13 -24.83 -14.13
C ASN A 289 -2.03 -24.09 -14.94
N PHE A 290 -1.74 -24.52 -16.18
CA PHE A 290 -0.72 -23.93 -17.06
C PHE A 290 -1.32 -23.17 -18.26
N THR A 291 -2.65 -23.14 -18.36
CA THR A 291 -3.36 -22.38 -19.40
C THR A 291 -3.45 -20.90 -19.02
N LYS A 292 -3.87 -20.06 -19.96
CA LYS A 292 -4.09 -18.63 -19.69
C LYS A 292 -5.39 -18.46 -18.92
N TRP A 293 -5.36 -17.68 -17.85
CA TRP A 293 -6.50 -17.30 -17.03
C TRP A 293 -7.11 -16.02 -17.60
N ALA A 294 -8.43 -15.97 -17.71
CA ALA A 294 -9.11 -14.81 -18.25
C ALA A 294 -9.02 -13.59 -17.31
N LEU A 295 -8.78 -12.42 -17.91
CA LEU A 295 -8.92 -11.11 -17.29
C LEU A 295 -9.92 -10.26 -18.10
N PRO A 296 -10.57 -9.25 -17.49
CA PRO A 296 -10.55 -8.96 -16.05
C PRO A 296 -11.22 -10.09 -15.26
N ASN A 297 -10.96 -10.15 -13.95
CA ASN A 297 -11.62 -11.11 -13.07
C ASN A 297 -13.13 -10.81 -12.96
N GLU A 298 -13.89 -11.75 -12.40
CA GLU A 298 -15.33 -11.55 -12.18
C GLU A 298 -15.64 -10.34 -11.29
N ASP A 299 -16.74 -9.64 -11.63
CA ASP A 299 -17.25 -8.51 -10.85
C ASP A 299 -18.12 -8.98 -9.67
N TRP A 300 -18.49 -8.06 -8.80
CA TRP A 300 -19.43 -8.29 -7.71
C TRP A 300 -20.80 -8.73 -8.22
N LYS A 301 -21.29 -9.85 -7.69
CA LYS A 301 -22.62 -10.38 -7.96
C LYS A 301 -23.59 -9.97 -6.86
N LYS A 302 -24.58 -9.14 -7.21
CA LYS A 302 -25.73 -8.85 -6.33
C LYS A 302 -26.61 -10.10 -6.18
N HIS A 303 -27.03 -10.40 -4.97
CA HIS A 303 -27.95 -11.49 -4.66
C HIS A 303 -29.40 -11.02 -4.52
N PRO A 304 -30.38 -11.88 -4.84
CA PRO A 304 -31.78 -11.59 -4.59
C PRO A 304 -32.00 -11.35 -3.08
N PRO A 305 -32.82 -10.35 -2.72
CA PRO A 305 -33.09 -10.07 -1.32
C PRO A 305 -33.88 -11.21 -0.66
N ILE A 306 -33.72 -11.35 0.65
CA ILE A 306 -34.62 -12.18 1.47
C ILE A 306 -35.95 -11.43 1.59
N LYS A 307 -37.07 -12.09 1.26
CA LYS A 307 -38.40 -11.48 1.40
C LYS A 307 -38.76 -11.36 2.87
N LEU A 308 -38.89 -10.13 3.36
CA LEU A 308 -39.24 -9.82 4.74
C LEU A 308 -40.76 -9.57 4.85
N THR A 309 -41.52 -10.65 5.06
CA THR A 309 -42.98 -10.61 5.27
C THR A 309 -43.35 -11.08 6.67
N GLY A 310 -44.48 -10.63 7.20
CA GLY A 310 -44.92 -11.02 8.55
C GLY A 310 -43.91 -10.57 9.61
N LYS A 311 -43.43 -11.50 10.45
CA LYS A 311 -42.42 -11.24 11.49
C LYS A 311 -40.98 -11.38 11.02
N ALA A 312 -40.76 -11.59 9.71
CA ALA A 312 -39.44 -11.86 9.20
C ALA A 312 -38.49 -10.67 9.40
N LYS A 313 -37.31 -10.94 9.97
CA LYS A 313 -36.22 -9.99 10.14
C LYS A 313 -34.89 -10.69 9.81
N ILE A 314 -33.88 -9.93 9.38
CA ILE A 314 -32.53 -10.43 9.12
C ILE A 314 -31.50 -9.60 9.86
N THR A 315 -30.34 -10.20 10.11
CA THR A 315 -29.23 -9.58 10.86
C THR A 315 -28.00 -9.37 9.98
N SER A 316 -27.01 -8.65 10.50
CA SER A 316 -25.69 -8.56 9.88
C SER A 316 -24.87 -9.85 9.98
N CYS A 317 -25.33 -10.86 10.73
CA CYS A 317 -24.57 -12.09 10.97
C CYS A 317 -24.74 -13.05 9.79
N ILE A 318 -23.70 -13.11 8.96
CA ILE A 318 -23.69 -13.85 7.69
C ILE A 318 -22.61 -14.92 7.67
N THR A 319 -22.78 -15.93 6.82
CA THR A 319 -21.79 -16.99 6.64
C THR A 319 -21.77 -17.46 5.19
N ILE A 320 -20.57 -17.69 4.67
CA ILE A 320 -20.34 -18.48 3.47
C ILE A 320 -19.34 -19.59 3.79
N PHE A 321 -19.56 -20.79 3.25
CA PHE A 321 -18.62 -21.89 3.37
C PHE A 321 -18.70 -22.83 2.17
N GLN A 322 -17.55 -23.38 1.79
CA GLN A 322 -17.43 -24.40 0.75
C GLN A 322 -18.13 -25.71 1.14
N ASN A 323 -18.83 -26.31 0.18
CA ASN A 323 -19.55 -27.58 0.36
C ASN A 323 -19.36 -28.56 -0.82
N GLY A 324 -18.42 -28.29 -1.73
CA GLY A 324 -18.10 -29.13 -2.88
C GLY A 324 -17.09 -28.45 -3.82
N GLN A 325 -17.05 -28.92 -5.07
CA GLN A 325 -16.07 -28.51 -6.09
C GLN A 325 -16.57 -27.39 -7.01
N GLY A 326 -15.64 -26.59 -7.54
CA GLY A 326 -15.90 -25.49 -8.47
C GLY A 326 -16.54 -24.26 -7.82
N ASN A 327 -16.52 -23.11 -8.50
CA ASN A 327 -16.87 -21.78 -7.96
C ASN A 327 -18.22 -21.68 -7.24
N PHE A 328 -19.23 -22.47 -7.61
CA PHE A 328 -20.58 -22.35 -7.07
C PHE A 328 -20.88 -23.23 -5.86
N ALA A 329 -19.98 -24.16 -5.50
CA ALA A 329 -20.18 -25.06 -4.38
C ALA A 329 -19.91 -24.38 -3.02
N ARG A 330 -20.76 -23.40 -2.70
CA ARG A 330 -20.81 -22.69 -1.42
C ARG A 330 -22.25 -22.53 -0.97
N GLU A 331 -22.50 -22.79 0.32
CA GLU A 331 -23.76 -22.41 0.97
C GLU A 331 -23.59 -21.05 1.65
N MET A 332 -24.56 -20.16 1.42
CA MET A 332 -24.69 -18.87 2.08
C MET A 332 -25.72 -18.96 3.19
N ARG A 333 -25.50 -18.27 4.31
CA ARG A 333 -26.45 -18.15 5.43
C ARG A 333 -26.56 -16.72 5.92
N VAL A 334 -27.76 -16.33 6.34
CA VAL A 334 -28.07 -15.05 6.99
C VAL A 334 -28.94 -15.33 8.21
N ALA A 335 -28.47 -15.00 9.41
CA ALA A 335 -29.25 -15.23 10.63
C ALA A 335 -30.45 -14.27 10.69
N GLY A 336 -31.57 -14.74 11.25
CA GLY A 336 -32.79 -13.94 11.32
C GLY A 336 -33.98 -14.67 11.93
N ILE A 337 -35.16 -14.09 11.71
CA ILE A 337 -36.46 -14.57 12.15
C ILE A 337 -37.31 -14.89 10.91
N SER A 338 -38.06 -15.99 10.94
CA SER A 338 -38.98 -16.40 9.86
C SER A 338 -40.24 -15.52 9.81
N PRO A 339 -41.05 -15.60 8.73
CA PRO A 339 -42.34 -14.91 8.67
C PRO A 339 -43.30 -15.24 9.83
N GLU A 340 -43.21 -16.46 10.36
CA GLU A 340 -44.01 -16.97 11.49
C GLU A 340 -43.44 -16.57 12.86
N GLY A 341 -42.24 -15.98 12.90
CA GLY A 341 -41.56 -15.58 14.14
C GLY A 341 -40.60 -16.62 14.72
N LYS A 342 -40.20 -17.64 13.96
CA LYS A 342 -39.22 -18.65 14.40
C LYS A 342 -37.80 -18.12 14.27
N ILE A 343 -36.92 -18.46 15.21
CA ILE A 343 -35.50 -18.07 15.19
C ILE A 343 -34.68 -19.09 14.38
N GLY A 344 -33.72 -18.60 13.60
CA GLY A 344 -32.89 -19.46 12.76
C GLY A 344 -32.10 -18.68 11.71
N TYR A 345 -31.94 -19.27 10.53
CA TYR A 345 -31.22 -18.63 9.44
C TYR A 345 -31.83 -18.94 8.07
N TYR A 346 -31.70 -17.97 7.17
CA TYR A 346 -31.96 -18.16 5.75
C TYR A 346 -30.74 -18.75 5.08
N LYS A 347 -30.94 -19.73 4.20
CA LYS A 347 -29.85 -20.34 3.42
C LYS A 347 -30.18 -20.44 1.93
N LYS A 348 -29.13 -20.51 1.12
CA LYS A 348 -29.18 -20.90 -0.29
C LYS A 348 -27.79 -21.29 -0.81
N GLN A 349 -27.71 -22.00 -1.93
CA GLN A 349 -26.43 -22.12 -2.66
C GLN A 349 -26.07 -20.80 -3.35
N LEU A 350 -24.78 -20.60 -3.66
CA LEU A 350 -24.29 -19.36 -4.25
C LEU A 350 -25.05 -18.96 -5.53
N ASN A 351 -25.38 -19.91 -6.40
CA ASN A 351 -26.08 -19.70 -7.66
C ASN A 351 -27.62 -19.84 -7.57
N ASP A 352 -28.18 -20.28 -6.44
CA ASP A 352 -29.63 -20.36 -6.24
C ASP A 352 -30.29 -18.97 -6.25
N LYS A 353 -31.55 -18.94 -6.73
CA LYS A 353 -32.37 -17.72 -6.84
C LYS A 353 -33.23 -17.44 -5.61
N SER A 354 -33.49 -18.44 -4.77
CA SER A 354 -34.39 -18.33 -3.62
C SER A 354 -33.68 -18.67 -2.31
N TRP A 355 -34.17 -18.08 -1.23
CA TRP A 355 -33.74 -18.34 0.13
C TRP A 355 -34.74 -19.28 0.82
N ALA A 356 -34.24 -20.23 1.60
CA ALA A 356 -35.05 -21.10 2.45
C ALA A 356 -34.71 -20.85 3.92
N PHE A 357 -35.72 -20.77 4.77
CA PHE A 357 -35.52 -20.62 6.21
C PHE A 357 -35.27 -21.98 6.89
N VAL A 358 -34.34 -22.02 7.84
CA VAL A 358 -34.03 -23.17 8.67
C VAL A 358 -34.05 -22.74 10.13
N GLU A 359 -34.91 -23.35 10.93
CA GLU A 359 -34.98 -23.14 12.38
C GLU A 359 -33.67 -23.61 13.04
N ALA A 360 -33.12 -22.77 13.91
CA ALA A 360 -31.91 -23.08 14.67
C ALA A 360 -31.92 -22.32 16.00
N PRO A 361 -31.34 -22.89 17.07
CA PRO A 361 -31.33 -22.26 18.39
C PRO A 361 -30.28 -21.14 18.46
N LEU A 362 -30.52 -20.05 17.73
CA LEU A 362 -29.66 -18.87 17.75
C LEU A 362 -30.07 -17.90 18.86
N GLU A 363 -29.10 -17.20 19.41
CA GLU A 363 -29.29 -16.11 20.38
C GLU A 363 -29.14 -14.77 19.62
N ILE A 364 -30.25 -14.23 19.13
CA ILE A 364 -30.27 -12.99 18.34
C ILE A 364 -30.72 -11.84 19.25
N ASP A 365 -29.82 -10.89 19.51
CA ASP A 365 -30.15 -9.63 20.16
C ASP A 365 -30.81 -8.66 19.16
N GLU A 366 -31.67 -7.76 19.66
CA GLU A 366 -32.35 -6.78 18.80
C GLU A 366 -31.37 -5.84 18.08
N SER A 367 -30.20 -5.56 18.68
CA SER A 367 -29.16 -4.71 18.07
C SER A 367 -28.52 -5.32 16.81
N PHE A 368 -28.73 -6.60 16.52
CA PHE A 368 -28.16 -7.25 15.33
C PHE A 368 -29.05 -7.12 14.10
N PHE A 369 -30.33 -6.81 14.30
CA PHE A 369 -31.26 -6.69 13.19
C PHE A 369 -30.90 -5.50 12.33
N LEU A 370 -30.89 -5.77 11.03
CA LEU A 370 -30.74 -4.77 10.00
C LEU A 370 -32.02 -3.94 9.91
N ASN A 371 -31.90 -2.71 9.43
CA ASN A 371 -33.03 -1.87 9.10
C ASN A 371 -33.21 -1.76 7.57
N PRO A 372 -34.11 -2.53 6.95
CA PRO A 372 -34.40 -2.46 5.51
C PRO A 372 -34.84 -1.07 5.03
N ASN A 373 -35.38 -0.26 5.94
CA ASN A 373 -35.85 1.10 5.68
C ASN A 373 -34.82 2.17 6.10
N ALA A 374 -33.59 1.78 6.42
CA ALA A 374 -32.52 2.71 6.75
C ALA A 374 -32.29 3.73 5.63
N ASP A 375 -31.86 4.94 6.03
CA ASP A 375 -31.40 5.97 5.11
C ASP A 375 -30.33 5.37 4.18
N ILE A 376 -30.45 5.67 2.89
CA ILE A 376 -29.53 5.20 1.86
C ILE A 376 -28.08 5.55 2.20
N LYS A 377 -27.84 6.67 2.88
CA LYS A 377 -26.50 7.12 3.31
C LYS A 377 -25.81 6.17 4.30
N LEU A 378 -26.57 5.33 5.01
CA LEU A 378 -26.01 4.31 5.92
C LEU A 378 -25.56 3.05 5.17
N SER A 379 -26.02 2.89 3.92
CA SER A 379 -25.75 1.72 3.07
C SER A 379 -24.87 2.03 1.87
N TYR A 380 -24.78 3.30 1.48
CA TYR A 380 -24.04 3.76 0.31
C TYR A 380 -23.34 5.10 0.61
N GLY A 381 -22.01 5.09 0.52
CA GLY A 381 -21.13 6.25 0.61
C GLY A 381 -20.74 6.81 -0.75
N LYS A 382 -19.65 7.59 -0.78
CA LYS A 382 -19.04 8.02 -2.05
C LYS A 382 -18.33 6.85 -2.72
N LYS A 383 -18.26 6.87 -4.05
CA LYS A 383 -17.41 5.94 -4.82
C LYS A 383 -15.94 6.16 -4.44
N ASN A 384 -15.17 5.08 -4.39
CA ASN A 384 -13.75 5.12 -4.09
C ASN A 384 -12.95 5.27 -5.40
N GLU A 385 -13.08 6.45 -6.01
CA GLU A 385 -12.48 6.75 -7.31
C GLU A 385 -11.82 8.14 -7.30
N PHE A 386 -10.72 8.24 -8.02
CA PHE A 386 -9.97 9.46 -8.27
C PHE A 386 -10.21 9.94 -9.69
N SER A 387 -10.28 11.26 -9.86
CA SER A 387 -10.27 11.90 -11.16
C SER A 387 -8.95 12.63 -11.36
N TYR A 388 -8.32 12.40 -12.50
CA TYR A 388 -7.12 13.09 -12.93
C TYR A 388 -7.32 13.73 -14.30
N SER A 389 -6.61 14.81 -14.55
CA SER A 389 -6.49 15.42 -15.87
C SER A 389 -5.09 15.98 -16.10
N GLY A 390 -4.69 16.05 -17.36
CA GLY A 390 -3.33 16.44 -17.70
C GLY A 390 -3.02 16.29 -19.17
N LYS A 391 -1.78 15.90 -19.46
CA LYS A 391 -1.16 16.04 -20.77
C LYS A 391 -0.42 14.78 -21.23
N ILE A 392 -0.13 14.76 -22.54
CA ILE A 392 0.79 13.79 -23.14
C ILE A 392 2.10 14.50 -23.44
N ILE A 393 3.19 13.85 -23.07
CA ILE A 393 4.55 14.21 -23.45
C ILE A 393 5.00 13.19 -24.49
N PHE A 394 5.16 13.62 -25.74
CA PHE A 394 5.60 12.81 -26.87
C PHE A 394 7.00 13.25 -27.30
N ASP A 395 7.97 12.33 -27.30
CA ASP A 395 9.38 12.62 -27.59
C ASP A 395 9.94 13.83 -26.81
N GLY A 396 9.57 13.92 -25.52
CA GLY A 396 10.00 14.97 -24.61
C GLY A 396 9.25 16.31 -24.75
N LYS A 397 8.27 16.42 -25.65
CA LYS A 397 7.48 17.64 -25.84
C LYS A 397 6.01 17.44 -25.51
N GLU A 398 5.40 18.43 -24.88
CA GLU A 398 3.96 18.43 -24.63
C GLU A 398 3.19 18.52 -25.95
N VAL A 399 2.20 17.65 -26.12
CA VAL A 399 1.29 17.67 -27.27
C VAL A 399 0.24 18.75 -27.04
N LYS A 400 0.27 19.81 -27.86
CA LYS A 400 -0.66 20.94 -27.74
C LYS A 400 -2.07 20.57 -28.20
N ASN A 401 -3.08 21.28 -27.70
CA ASN A 401 -4.50 21.11 -28.06
C ASN A 401 -5.09 19.71 -27.79
N LEU A 402 -4.46 18.94 -26.91
CA LEU A 402 -4.91 17.61 -26.51
C LEU A 402 -4.98 17.53 -24.99
N GLN A 403 -6.19 17.52 -24.43
CA GLN A 403 -6.41 17.28 -23.01
C GLN A 403 -6.66 15.79 -22.77
N VAL A 404 -6.07 15.25 -21.71
CA VAL A 404 -6.27 13.86 -21.28
C VAL A 404 -6.91 13.81 -19.91
N LYS A 405 -7.88 12.91 -19.70
CA LYS A 405 -8.54 12.72 -18.40
C LYS A 405 -8.70 11.24 -18.06
N ILE A 406 -8.67 10.95 -16.76
CA ILE A 406 -9.18 9.71 -16.18
C ILE A 406 -10.19 10.11 -15.12
N PRO A 407 -11.51 9.95 -15.34
CA PRO A 407 -12.52 10.44 -14.39
C PRO A 407 -12.76 9.50 -13.20
N ASN A 408 -12.31 8.23 -13.29
CA ASN A 408 -12.79 7.16 -12.42
C ASN A 408 -11.73 6.08 -12.12
N PHE A 409 -10.53 6.49 -11.72
CA PHE A 409 -9.46 5.58 -11.33
C PHE A 409 -9.65 5.03 -9.92
N SER A 410 -9.43 3.74 -9.69
CA SER A 410 -9.44 3.12 -8.35
C SER A 410 -8.02 2.71 -7.98
N MET A 411 -7.59 3.04 -6.76
CA MET A 411 -6.26 2.64 -6.25
C MET A 411 -6.20 1.15 -5.87
N ALA A 412 -7.36 0.50 -5.66
CA ALA A 412 -7.47 -0.91 -5.29
C ALA A 412 -7.28 -1.80 -6.55
N GLU A 413 -8.37 -1.99 -7.29
CA GLU A 413 -8.40 -2.67 -8.59
C GLU A 413 -9.64 -2.23 -9.41
N GLY A 414 -9.81 -2.78 -10.60
CA GLY A 414 -10.93 -2.52 -11.53
C GLY A 414 -10.53 -1.65 -12.73
N PHE A 415 -11.41 -1.57 -13.73
CA PHE A 415 -11.15 -0.75 -14.92
C PHE A 415 -11.29 0.76 -14.62
N CYS A 416 -10.67 1.60 -15.45
CA CYS A 416 -10.94 3.03 -15.52
C CYS A 416 -11.08 3.48 -16.98
N ASN A 417 -11.60 4.68 -17.21
CA ASN A 417 -11.71 5.27 -18.54
C ASN A 417 -10.55 6.24 -18.79
N LEU A 418 -9.91 6.16 -19.95
CA LEU A 418 -8.98 7.17 -20.45
C LEU A 418 -9.68 7.96 -21.55
N GLU A 419 -9.74 9.28 -21.37
CA GLU A 419 -10.45 10.19 -22.27
C GLU A 419 -9.46 11.16 -22.91
N PHE A 420 -9.54 11.30 -24.23
CA PHE A 420 -8.81 12.30 -25.01
C PHE A 420 -9.81 13.34 -25.53
N ILE A 421 -9.52 14.61 -25.30
CA ILE A 421 -10.38 15.73 -25.68
C ILE A 421 -9.57 16.67 -26.57
N PHE A 422 -10.01 16.83 -27.81
CA PHE A 422 -9.40 17.68 -28.83
C PHE A 422 -10.46 18.05 -29.87
N ASP A 423 -10.34 19.22 -30.52
CA ASP A 423 -11.23 19.66 -31.61
C ASP A 423 -12.75 19.51 -31.31
N ASN A 424 -13.16 19.77 -30.05
CA ASN A 424 -14.52 19.51 -29.52
C ASN A 424 -15.02 18.05 -29.61
N LYS A 425 -14.15 17.10 -29.96
CA LYS A 425 -14.39 15.66 -29.95
C LYS A 425 -13.85 15.06 -28.64
N LYS A 426 -14.46 13.96 -28.23
CA LYS A 426 -14.05 13.14 -27.09
C LYS A 426 -13.86 11.70 -27.55
N LEU A 427 -12.66 11.17 -27.42
CA LEU A 427 -12.36 9.76 -27.58
C LEU A 427 -12.21 9.11 -26.20
N GLN A 428 -12.73 7.90 -26.04
CA GLN A 428 -12.68 7.17 -24.78
C GLN A 428 -12.23 5.73 -25.01
N MET A 429 -11.37 5.24 -24.12
CA MET A 429 -10.99 3.83 -24.04
C MET A 429 -11.04 3.34 -22.60
N LYS A 430 -11.13 2.03 -22.41
CA LYS A 430 -11.00 1.41 -21.09
C LYS A 430 -9.55 1.05 -20.86
N LEU A 431 -9.06 1.30 -19.65
CA LEU A 431 -7.81 0.76 -19.15
C LEU A 431 -8.14 -0.27 -18.08
N HIS A 432 -7.37 -1.36 -18.06
CA HIS A 432 -7.41 -2.37 -17.01
C HIS A 432 -6.07 -2.36 -16.24
N PRO A 433 -5.94 -1.51 -15.21
CA PRO A 433 -4.81 -1.53 -14.28
C PRO A 433 -4.85 -2.79 -13.41
N VAL A 434 -3.70 -3.44 -13.27
CA VAL A 434 -3.48 -4.58 -12.39
C VAL A 434 -2.26 -4.28 -11.53
N GLU A 435 -2.39 -4.34 -10.21
CA GLU A 435 -1.27 -4.04 -9.32
C GLU A 435 -0.08 -4.98 -9.61
N MET A 436 1.12 -4.39 -9.71
CA MET A 436 2.34 -5.16 -9.85
C MET A 436 2.75 -5.77 -8.51
N TRP A 437 3.13 -7.04 -8.50
CA TRP A 437 3.64 -7.69 -7.31
C TRP A 437 4.88 -6.98 -6.74
N THR A 438 4.78 -6.58 -5.48
CA THR A 438 5.88 -6.03 -4.68
C THR A 438 6.10 -6.94 -3.48
N TYR A 439 7.31 -7.50 -3.38
CA TYR A 439 7.68 -8.47 -2.34
C TYR A 439 8.26 -7.83 -1.07
N LEU A 440 8.08 -6.52 -0.90
CA LEU A 440 8.49 -5.77 0.28
C LEU A 440 7.27 -5.33 1.07
N VAL A 441 7.43 -5.26 2.38
CA VAL A 441 6.41 -4.72 3.26
C VAL A 441 6.16 -3.24 2.93
N ARG A 442 4.89 -2.88 2.77
CA ARG A 442 4.39 -1.53 2.53
C ARG A 442 3.23 -1.23 3.48
N TYR A 443 2.91 0.05 3.66
CA TYR A 443 1.79 0.45 4.52
C TYR A 443 0.49 0.58 3.73
N ASN A 444 0.36 1.61 2.90
CA ASN A 444 -0.84 1.87 2.08
C ASN A 444 -0.46 2.59 0.77
N PRO A 445 0.24 1.90 -0.16
CA PRO A 445 0.80 2.51 -1.35
C PRO A 445 -0.27 3.17 -2.21
N GLY A 446 0.04 4.36 -2.70
CA GLY A 446 -0.88 5.23 -3.42
C GLY A 446 -1.61 6.24 -2.52
N LEU A 447 -1.71 5.96 -1.22
CA LEU A 447 -2.41 6.79 -0.22
C LEU A 447 -1.51 7.23 0.94
N ASP A 448 -0.34 6.61 1.11
CA ASP A 448 0.66 6.93 2.15
C ASP A 448 1.79 7.84 1.66
N GLY A 449 1.61 8.45 0.48
CA GLY A 449 2.61 9.29 -0.18
C GLY A 449 3.69 8.50 -0.95
N THR A 450 3.64 7.16 -0.96
CA THR A 450 4.40 6.34 -1.91
C THR A 450 3.53 5.99 -3.12
N SER A 451 4.12 5.83 -4.31
CA SER A 451 3.36 5.46 -5.50
C SER A 451 3.01 3.98 -5.52
N LYS A 452 1.80 3.63 -5.95
CA LYS A 452 1.42 2.26 -6.31
C LYS A 452 1.72 2.01 -7.79
N LYS A 453 2.19 0.81 -8.14
CA LYS A 453 2.60 0.43 -9.51
C LYS A 453 1.62 -0.55 -10.12
N PHE A 454 1.33 -0.36 -11.40
CA PHE A 454 0.36 -1.14 -12.15
C PHE A 454 0.91 -1.58 -13.50
N PHE A 455 0.61 -2.81 -13.89
CA PHE A 455 0.52 -3.15 -15.29
C PHE A 455 -0.80 -2.63 -15.86
N VAL A 456 -0.83 -2.19 -17.11
CA VAL A 456 -2.05 -1.66 -17.74
C VAL A 456 -2.26 -2.30 -19.11
N THR A 457 -3.48 -2.77 -19.34
CA THR A 457 -3.96 -3.27 -20.64
C THR A 457 -5.08 -2.37 -21.16
N PRO A 458 -4.97 -1.76 -22.35
CA PRO A 458 -6.03 -0.94 -22.91
C PRO A 458 -7.04 -1.79 -23.69
N GLU A 459 -8.29 -1.33 -23.73
CA GLU A 459 -9.37 -1.91 -24.52
C GLU A 459 -10.13 -0.77 -25.24
N PHE A 460 -10.24 -0.89 -26.56
CA PHE A 460 -10.85 0.12 -27.43
C PHE A 460 -11.34 -0.46 -28.76
N ASN A 461 -12.14 0.34 -29.48
CA ASN A 461 -12.56 0.07 -30.86
C ASN A 461 -11.65 0.79 -31.86
N SER A 462 -11.66 0.39 -33.13
CA SER A 462 -10.83 1.01 -34.19
C SER A 462 -11.11 2.50 -34.43
N GLU A 463 -12.28 2.98 -34.03
CA GLU A 463 -12.70 4.38 -34.11
C GLU A 463 -11.74 5.34 -33.41
N ILE A 464 -10.93 4.86 -32.44
CA ILE A 464 -9.92 5.73 -31.78
C ILE A 464 -8.86 6.28 -32.74
N PHE A 465 -8.74 5.72 -33.96
CA PHE A 465 -7.79 6.16 -34.98
C PHE A 465 -8.43 7.06 -36.05
N GLU A 466 -9.74 7.34 -35.96
CA GLU A 466 -10.48 8.25 -36.84
C GLU A 466 -10.27 9.72 -36.43
N ILE A 467 -9.02 10.15 -36.43
CA ILE A 467 -8.58 11.48 -36.01
C ILE A 467 -8.17 12.29 -37.24
N GLU A 468 -8.77 13.47 -37.40
CA GLU A 468 -8.48 14.38 -38.52
C GLU A 468 -7.14 15.10 -38.34
N ASN A 469 -6.82 15.52 -37.11
CA ASN A 469 -5.57 16.19 -36.78
C ASN A 469 -4.37 15.22 -36.92
N PRO A 470 -3.42 15.44 -37.86
CA PRO A 470 -2.32 14.50 -38.12
C PRO A 470 -1.33 14.35 -36.95
N GLU A 471 -1.12 15.42 -36.16
CA GLU A 471 -0.21 15.38 -35.01
C GLU A 471 -0.78 14.51 -33.90
N ILE A 472 -2.05 14.74 -33.55
CA ILE A 472 -2.76 13.94 -32.55
C ILE A 472 -2.89 12.50 -33.01
N LYS A 473 -3.26 12.27 -34.28
CA LYS A 473 -3.35 10.93 -34.87
C LYS A 473 -2.04 10.16 -34.71
N LYS A 474 -0.91 10.79 -35.06
CA LYS A 474 0.42 10.18 -34.92
C LYS A 474 0.72 9.77 -33.47
N VAL A 475 0.36 10.61 -32.50
CA VAL A 475 0.56 10.32 -31.06
C VAL A 475 -0.29 9.12 -30.62
N ILE A 476 -1.57 9.10 -30.98
CA ILE A 476 -2.52 8.04 -30.61
C ILE A 476 -2.15 6.72 -31.29
N GLU A 477 -1.79 6.73 -32.58
CA GLU A 477 -1.29 5.55 -33.29
C GLU A 477 0.01 5.01 -32.67
N ASN A 478 0.95 5.90 -32.34
CA ASN A 478 2.22 5.48 -31.73
C ASN A 478 2.03 4.82 -30.36
N LEU A 479 1.05 5.30 -29.58
CA LEU A 479 0.71 4.72 -28.28
C LEU A 479 -0.05 3.40 -28.43
N PHE A 480 -1.12 3.38 -29.21
CA PHE A 480 -2.14 2.33 -29.11
C PHE A 480 -2.25 1.40 -30.31
N LEU A 481 -1.61 1.68 -31.45
CA LEU A 481 -1.72 0.80 -32.62
C LEU A 481 -1.23 -0.62 -32.29
N GLY A 482 -2.09 -1.61 -32.52
CA GLY A 482 -1.82 -3.01 -32.21
C GLY A 482 -1.80 -3.36 -30.71
N LYS A 483 -2.25 -2.46 -29.82
CA LYS A 483 -2.24 -2.68 -28.36
C LYS A 483 -3.60 -3.06 -27.76
N ASN A 484 -4.67 -3.13 -28.57
CA ASN A 484 -6.00 -3.47 -28.08
C ASN A 484 -6.02 -4.86 -27.42
N LYS A 485 -6.35 -4.92 -26.12
CA LYS A 485 -6.33 -6.14 -25.30
C LYS A 485 -4.96 -6.84 -25.28
N GLU A 486 -3.89 -6.12 -25.58
CA GLU A 486 -2.53 -6.65 -25.49
C GLU A 486 -2.04 -6.55 -24.05
N LEU A 487 -1.86 -7.72 -23.44
CA LEU A 487 -1.61 -7.89 -22.02
C LEU A 487 -0.40 -7.06 -21.56
N PHE A 488 -0.65 -6.16 -20.61
CA PHE A 488 0.39 -5.37 -19.92
C PHE A 488 1.30 -4.58 -20.87
N SER A 489 0.69 -4.06 -21.94
CA SER A 489 1.36 -3.22 -22.93
C SER A 489 1.85 -1.87 -22.36
N PHE A 490 1.37 -1.48 -21.19
CA PHE A 490 1.76 -0.27 -20.46
C PHE A 490 2.09 -0.57 -19.00
N ILE A 491 2.86 0.33 -18.39
CA ILE A 491 3.03 0.42 -16.95
C ILE A 491 2.50 1.77 -16.49
N ALA A 492 1.86 1.78 -15.33
CA ALA A 492 1.47 3.00 -14.66
C ALA A 492 2.01 3.06 -13.23
N GLU A 493 2.14 4.27 -12.73
CA GLU A 493 2.26 4.57 -11.31
C GLU A 493 1.20 5.59 -10.91
N ALA A 494 0.65 5.45 -9.70
CA ALA A 494 -0.38 6.34 -9.22
C ALA A 494 -0.25 6.64 -7.72
N THR A 495 -0.71 7.82 -7.35
CA THR A 495 -1.04 8.26 -5.98
C THR A 495 -2.41 8.91 -6.01
N ASP A 496 -2.97 9.27 -4.86
CA ASP A 496 -4.17 10.12 -4.81
C ASP A 496 -3.98 11.48 -5.50
N GLU A 497 -2.76 11.93 -5.74
CA GLU A 497 -2.46 13.24 -6.34
C GLU A 497 -2.10 13.19 -7.85
N TYR A 498 -1.54 12.07 -8.34
CA TYR A 498 -1.17 11.93 -9.75
C TYR A 498 -1.33 10.50 -10.31
N PHE A 499 -1.42 10.44 -11.63
CA PHE A 499 -1.35 9.21 -12.42
C PHE A 499 -0.35 9.41 -13.57
N GLN A 500 0.62 8.50 -13.70
CA GLN A 500 1.54 8.46 -14.82
C GLN A 500 1.48 7.11 -15.52
N MET A 501 1.40 7.11 -16.85
CA MET A 501 1.44 5.89 -17.66
C MET A 501 2.46 6.02 -18.80
N ILE A 502 3.22 4.96 -19.00
CA ILE A 502 4.24 4.85 -20.06
C ILE A 502 4.10 3.51 -20.79
N PRO A 503 4.47 3.43 -22.07
CA PRO A 503 4.59 2.16 -22.78
C PRO A 503 5.56 1.22 -22.05
N ASN A 504 5.20 -0.06 -21.97
CA ASN A 504 6.11 -1.08 -21.46
C ASN A 504 7.29 -1.24 -22.44
N LYS A 505 8.55 -1.24 -21.93
CA LYS A 505 9.79 -1.29 -22.72
C LYS A 505 9.91 -2.55 -23.59
N ASN A 506 9.25 -3.65 -23.22
CA ASN A 506 9.19 -4.86 -24.05
C ASN A 506 8.34 -4.68 -25.33
N ASN A 507 7.56 -3.60 -25.39
CA ASN A 507 6.48 -3.42 -26.35
C ASN A 507 6.55 -2.12 -27.17
N SER A 508 7.49 -1.20 -26.88
CA SER A 508 7.66 0.04 -27.64
C SER A 508 9.04 0.69 -27.43
N LYS A 509 9.54 1.39 -28.47
CA LYS A 509 10.68 2.33 -28.39
C LYS A 509 10.23 3.79 -28.17
N SER A 510 8.92 4.00 -27.97
CA SER A 510 8.32 5.32 -27.82
C SER A 510 8.68 5.94 -26.47
N ASN A 511 9.10 7.21 -26.50
CA ASN A 511 9.30 8.03 -25.31
C ASN A 511 8.05 8.84 -24.96
N THR A 512 6.88 8.20 -25.03
CA THR A 512 5.61 8.86 -24.72
C THR A 512 5.21 8.63 -23.27
N THR A 513 4.81 9.70 -22.58
CA THR A 513 4.32 9.66 -21.20
C THR A 513 2.97 10.35 -21.12
N ILE A 514 1.98 9.69 -20.52
CA ILE A 514 0.75 10.34 -20.07
C ILE A 514 0.93 10.70 -18.61
N PHE A 515 0.81 11.99 -18.28
CA PHE A 515 0.94 12.50 -16.91
C PHE A 515 -0.26 13.35 -16.54
N LEU A 516 -0.98 12.93 -15.50
CA LEU A 516 -2.25 13.49 -15.05
C LEU A 516 -2.18 13.81 -13.54
N THR A 517 -2.82 14.90 -13.12
CA THR A 517 -2.89 15.33 -11.72
C THR A 517 -4.35 15.53 -11.30
N LYS A 518 -4.63 15.48 -9.99
CA LYS A 518 -5.98 15.67 -9.42
C LYS A 518 -6.52 17.11 -9.60
N GLU A 519 -5.62 18.09 -9.59
CA GLU A 519 -5.93 19.50 -9.83
C GLU A 519 -5.20 20.01 -11.09
N ASN A 520 -5.93 20.64 -12.01
CA ASN A 520 -5.36 21.20 -13.25
C ASN A 520 -4.36 22.35 -13.03
N SER A 521 -4.29 22.92 -11.82
CA SER A 521 -3.54 24.13 -11.49
C SER A 521 -2.01 23.97 -11.51
N ARG A 522 -1.50 22.73 -11.56
CA ARG A 522 -0.05 22.43 -11.51
C ARG A 522 0.49 21.73 -12.76
N ILE A 523 -0.29 21.64 -13.85
CA ILE A 523 0.08 20.92 -15.10
C ILE A 523 1.30 21.54 -15.82
N SER A 524 1.60 22.82 -15.58
CA SER A 524 2.79 23.48 -16.15
C SER A 524 4.11 22.97 -15.57
N ILE A 525 4.09 22.29 -14.41
CA ILE A 525 5.29 21.76 -13.77
C ILE A 525 5.67 20.42 -14.42
N HIS A 526 6.97 20.22 -14.68
CA HIS A 526 7.48 18.95 -15.18
C HIS A 526 7.13 17.78 -14.22
N PRO A 527 6.71 16.59 -14.71
CA PRO A 527 6.23 15.49 -13.87
C PRO A 527 7.12 15.14 -12.68
N GLU A 528 8.44 15.05 -12.90
CA GLU A 528 9.40 14.69 -11.84
C GLU A 528 9.52 15.77 -10.76
N VAL A 529 9.42 17.05 -11.14
CA VAL A 529 9.42 18.16 -10.17
C VAL A 529 8.14 18.12 -9.34
N TYR A 530 6.99 17.85 -9.97
CA TYR A 530 5.72 17.68 -9.27
C TYR A 530 5.77 16.52 -8.25
N LYS A 531 6.31 15.36 -8.64
CA LYS A 531 6.46 14.24 -7.70
C LYS A 531 7.38 14.56 -6.53
N ALA A 532 8.47 15.30 -6.79
CA ALA A 532 9.39 15.72 -5.75
C ALA A 532 8.72 16.64 -4.72
N THR A 533 7.77 17.51 -5.14
CA THR A 533 7.04 18.35 -4.17
C THR A 533 6.08 17.55 -3.30
N LEU A 534 5.51 16.44 -3.80
CA LEU A 534 4.63 15.57 -3.01
C LEU A 534 5.34 14.88 -1.84
N LEU A 535 6.67 14.74 -1.89
CA LEU A 535 7.45 14.21 -0.76
C LEU A 535 7.29 15.06 0.51
N TYR A 536 7.10 16.37 0.35
CA TYR A 536 6.87 17.30 1.46
C TYR A 536 5.46 17.22 2.02
N GLU A 537 4.53 16.67 1.24
CA GLU A 537 3.14 16.49 1.66
C GLU A 537 2.92 15.20 2.46
N GLN A 538 3.95 14.35 2.58
CA GLN A 538 3.84 13.07 3.27
C GLN A 538 3.51 13.26 4.77
N PRO A 539 2.63 12.43 5.36
CA PRO A 539 2.20 12.59 6.76
C PRO A 539 3.35 12.60 7.78
N ASN A 540 4.33 11.72 7.59
CA ASN A 540 5.54 11.64 8.41
C ASN A 540 6.42 12.89 8.32
N VAL A 541 6.40 13.60 7.20
CA VAL A 541 7.11 14.88 7.00
C VAL A 541 6.31 16.02 7.65
N LYS A 542 4.98 16.05 7.44
CA LYS A 542 4.08 17.03 8.08
C LYS A 542 4.10 16.96 9.60
N MET A 543 4.34 15.79 10.18
CA MET A 543 4.44 15.61 11.63
C MET A 543 5.49 16.51 12.28
N PHE A 544 6.51 16.98 11.55
CA PHE A 544 7.50 17.93 12.05
C PHE A 544 6.89 19.23 12.60
N LEU A 545 5.76 19.66 12.05
CA LEU A 545 5.03 20.89 12.43
C LEU A 545 3.84 20.61 13.36
N ASP A 546 3.68 19.38 13.84
CA ASP A 546 2.55 19.01 14.70
C ASP A 546 2.65 19.73 16.06
N GLU A 547 1.51 20.24 16.56
CA GLU A 547 1.42 20.98 17.83
C GLU A 547 1.93 20.14 19.02
N SER A 548 1.85 18.81 18.93
CA SER A 548 2.39 17.91 19.95
C SER A 548 3.91 17.92 20.05
N LEU A 549 4.62 18.49 19.05
CA LEU A 549 6.07 18.60 18.98
C LEU A 549 6.59 20.03 19.15
N VAL A 550 5.80 21.04 18.82
CA VAL A 550 6.29 22.43 18.69
C VAL A 550 5.91 23.28 19.90
N LEU A 551 6.86 24.04 20.43
CA LEU A 551 6.67 25.12 21.40
C LEU A 551 6.49 26.45 20.66
N GLU A 552 5.59 27.29 21.15
CA GLU A 552 5.34 28.64 20.61
C GLU A 552 6.62 29.50 20.64
N HIS A 553 6.93 30.12 19.50
CA HIS A 553 7.98 31.12 19.36
C HIS A 553 7.59 32.43 20.06
N ASN A 554 8.58 33.20 20.53
CA ASN A 554 8.40 34.49 21.22
C ASN A 554 7.57 34.44 22.52
N LYS A 555 7.30 33.24 23.05
CA LYS A 555 6.70 33.04 24.36
C LYS A 555 7.80 32.94 25.42
N THR A 556 7.62 33.67 26.53
CA THR A 556 8.41 33.47 27.75
C THR A 556 7.88 32.25 28.49
N TYR A 557 8.72 31.24 28.69
CA TYR A 557 8.40 30.03 29.44
C TYR A 557 8.86 30.17 30.89
N SER A 558 8.05 29.65 31.82
CA SER A 558 8.40 29.57 33.24
C SER A 558 8.63 28.12 33.68
N ILE A 559 9.15 27.93 34.90
CA ILE A 559 9.29 26.60 35.51
C ILE A 559 7.98 25.79 35.53
N GLN A 560 6.81 26.46 35.55
CA GLN A 560 5.50 25.79 35.51
C GLN A 560 5.25 25.06 34.18
N ASN A 561 5.93 25.47 33.11
CA ASN A 561 5.83 24.84 31.79
C ASN A 561 6.75 23.62 31.64
N ARG A 562 7.57 23.27 32.64
CA ARG A 562 8.60 22.22 32.53
C ARG A 562 8.06 20.88 32.02
N SER A 563 6.94 20.40 32.57
CA SER A 563 6.35 19.11 32.18
C SER A 563 5.89 19.09 30.72
N GLU A 564 5.36 20.21 30.22
CA GLU A 564 4.99 20.37 28.80
C GLU A 564 6.23 20.30 27.90
N ILE A 565 7.30 20.99 28.29
CA ILE A 565 8.57 21.04 27.54
C ILE A 565 9.25 19.67 27.52
N GLU A 566 9.30 18.96 28.65
CA GLU A 566 9.82 17.60 28.76
C GLU A 566 9.02 16.63 27.88
N THR A 567 7.68 16.70 27.93
CA THR A 567 6.80 15.87 27.08
C THR A 567 7.08 16.12 25.59
N LYS A 568 7.17 17.39 25.18
CA LYS A 568 7.47 17.74 23.77
C LYS A 568 8.89 17.33 23.40
N LEU A 569 9.87 17.44 24.30
CA LEU A 569 11.24 16.96 24.07
C LEU A 569 11.27 15.44 23.82
N GLU A 570 10.61 14.65 24.68
CA GLU A 570 10.52 13.19 24.52
C GLU A 570 9.88 12.81 23.18
N ARG A 571 8.79 13.50 22.79
CA ARG A 571 8.13 13.27 21.50
C ARG A 571 9.03 13.64 20.32
N ASN A 572 9.80 14.73 20.38
CA ASN A 572 10.75 15.08 19.33
C ASN A 572 11.89 14.04 19.21
N ILE A 573 12.37 13.50 20.34
CA ILE A 573 13.36 12.41 20.35
C ILE A 573 12.76 11.13 19.73
N ALA A 574 11.52 10.78 20.10
CA ALA A 574 10.81 9.64 19.52
C ALA A 574 10.62 9.79 18.01
N TYR A 575 10.22 10.98 17.55
CA TYR A 575 10.07 11.29 16.13
C TYR A 575 11.41 11.21 15.38
N LYS A 576 12.49 11.74 15.95
CA LYS A 576 13.84 11.61 15.38
C LYS A 576 14.22 10.14 15.17
N ASN A 577 14.01 9.31 16.18
CA ASN A 577 14.31 7.88 16.12
C ASN A 577 13.43 7.17 15.08
N TYR A 578 12.18 7.58 14.95
CA TYR A 578 11.27 7.08 13.92
C TYR A 578 11.81 7.37 12.50
N LEU A 579 12.18 8.62 12.20
CA LEU A 579 12.72 8.99 10.88
C LEU A 579 14.02 8.24 10.55
N LEU A 580 14.92 8.07 11.54
CA LEU A 580 16.16 7.32 11.38
C LEU A 580 15.91 5.84 11.08
N LYS A 581 14.98 5.20 11.81
CA LYS A 581 14.59 3.81 11.58
C LYS A 581 13.96 3.60 10.21
N GLU A 582 13.15 4.57 9.76
CA GLU A 582 12.55 4.55 8.42
C GLU A 582 13.64 4.64 7.33
N LEU A 583 14.63 5.53 7.47
CA LEU A 583 15.78 5.60 6.55
C LEU A 583 16.55 4.30 6.47
N GLU A 584 16.86 3.68 7.61
CA GLU A 584 17.55 2.40 7.66
C GLU A 584 16.75 1.30 6.93
N THR A 585 15.44 1.29 7.14
CA THR A 585 14.52 0.33 6.50
C THR A 585 14.53 0.47 4.98
N PHE A 586 14.37 1.69 4.45
CA PHE A 586 14.37 1.90 3.00
C PHE A 586 15.75 1.70 2.36
N LYS A 587 16.85 1.99 3.07
CA LYS A 587 18.20 1.63 2.61
C LYS A 587 18.37 0.12 2.50
N LYS A 588 17.88 -0.64 3.48
CA LYS A 588 17.87 -2.11 3.44
C LYS A 588 17.02 -2.63 2.27
N TYR A 589 15.85 -2.04 2.04
CA TYR A 589 14.99 -2.39 0.92
C TYR A 589 15.66 -2.14 -0.42
N LYS A 590 16.25 -0.94 -0.63
CA LYS A 590 17.06 -0.59 -1.81
C LYS A 590 18.16 -1.62 -2.08
N HIS A 591 18.89 -2.06 -1.06
CA HIS A 591 19.91 -3.10 -1.23
C HIS A 591 19.30 -4.45 -1.60
N LYS A 592 18.26 -4.89 -0.87
CA LYS A 592 17.59 -6.18 -1.09
C LYS A 592 17.05 -6.27 -2.51
N THR A 593 16.37 -5.24 -2.99
CA THR A 593 15.76 -5.24 -4.32
C THR A 593 16.78 -5.21 -5.45
N ASN A 594 17.90 -4.48 -5.26
CA ASN A 594 19.00 -4.50 -6.22
C ASN A 594 19.66 -5.87 -6.29
N PHE A 595 19.86 -6.54 -5.16
CA PHE A 595 20.38 -7.90 -5.13
C PHE A 595 19.44 -8.90 -5.81
N SER A 596 18.14 -8.85 -5.50
CA SER A 596 17.13 -9.70 -6.16
C SER A 596 17.07 -9.47 -7.66
N ARG A 597 17.12 -8.22 -8.13
CA ARG A 597 17.18 -7.89 -9.56
C ARG A 597 18.43 -8.47 -10.22
N TRP A 598 19.59 -8.33 -9.58
CA TRP A 598 20.84 -8.90 -10.10
C TRP A 598 20.78 -10.44 -10.18
N GLY A 599 20.31 -11.10 -9.12
CA GLY A 599 20.15 -12.56 -9.10
C GLY A 599 19.17 -13.05 -10.15
N TYR A 600 18.05 -12.35 -10.33
CA TYR A 600 17.08 -12.65 -11.37
C TYR A 600 17.68 -12.51 -12.77
N ASN A 601 18.44 -11.44 -13.04
CA ASN A 601 19.09 -11.23 -14.34
C ASN A 601 20.04 -12.38 -14.72
N ILE A 602 20.70 -13.01 -13.75
CA ILE A 602 21.53 -14.20 -13.99
C ILE A 602 20.66 -15.39 -14.39
N VAL A 603 19.58 -15.64 -13.66
CA VAL A 603 18.63 -16.74 -13.99
C VAL A 603 18.00 -16.52 -15.36
N ASP A 604 17.61 -15.29 -15.67
CA ASP A 604 17.02 -14.92 -16.96
C ASP A 604 18.00 -15.09 -18.12
N LEU A 605 19.27 -14.70 -17.93
CA LEU A 605 20.34 -14.93 -18.90
C LEU A 605 20.57 -16.42 -19.13
N LEU A 606 20.68 -17.21 -18.05
CA LEU A 606 20.87 -18.66 -18.13
C LEU A 606 19.71 -19.33 -18.87
N THR A 607 18.48 -19.04 -18.47
CA THR A 607 17.28 -19.62 -19.09
C THR A 607 17.10 -19.20 -20.55
N SER A 608 17.54 -18.00 -20.92
CA SER A 608 17.55 -17.51 -22.30
C SER A 608 18.60 -18.22 -23.15
N ILE A 609 19.85 -18.35 -22.67
CA ILE A 609 20.93 -19.04 -23.39
C ILE A 609 20.60 -20.53 -23.56
N THR A 610 19.98 -21.16 -22.57
CA THR A 610 19.61 -22.59 -22.62
C THR A 610 18.25 -22.83 -23.28
N PHE A 611 17.58 -21.79 -23.81
CA PHE A 611 16.22 -21.85 -24.36
C PHE A 611 15.16 -22.43 -23.39
N LEU A 612 15.44 -22.51 -22.08
CA LEU A 612 14.48 -22.98 -21.08
C LEU A 612 13.30 -22.02 -20.93
N ASN A 613 13.49 -20.74 -21.27
CA ASN A 613 12.43 -19.73 -21.37
C ASN A 613 11.38 -20.04 -22.46
N LYS A 614 11.58 -21.06 -23.31
CA LYS A 614 10.57 -21.57 -24.25
C LYS A 614 9.72 -22.70 -23.64
N ILE A 615 10.10 -23.23 -22.48
CA ILE A 615 9.45 -24.36 -21.84
C ILE A 615 8.49 -23.88 -20.76
N ASP A 616 7.21 -24.19 -20.95
CA ASP A 616 6.13 -23.82 -20.03
C ASP A 616 5.96 -24.77 -18.85
N PHE A 617 6.54 -25.98 -18.90
CA PHE A 617 6.56 -26.92 -17.79
C PHE A 617 8.00 -27.07 -17.27
N PRO A 618 8.33 -26.64 -16.03
CA PRO A 618 7.44 -26.31 -14.90
C PRO A 618 7.33 -24.79 -14.63
N LYS A 619 6.74 -24.02 -15.55
CA LYS A 619 6.51 -22.55 -15.51
C LYS A 619 7.73 -21.64 -15.76
N ILE A 620 8.85 -22.15 -16.31
CA ILE A 620 10.05 -21.32 -16.58
C ILE A 620 9.72 -20.14 -17.51
N LYS A 621 9.07 -20.42 -18.64
CA LYS A 621 8.62 -19.36 -19.56
C LYS A 621 7.70 -18.32 -18.90
N THR A 622 6.85 -18.73 -17.97
CA THR A 622 5.93 -17.81 -17.27
C THR A 622 6.70 -16.86 -16.35
N ILE A 623 7.63 -17.40 -15.56
CA ILE A 623 8.52 -16.62 -14.70
C ILE A 623 9.28 -15.57 -15.51
N THR A 624 9.82 -15.98 -16.67
CA THR A 624 10.63 -15.10 -17.53
C THR A 624 9.84 -14.04 -18.28
N MET A 625 8.52 -14.19 -18.44
CA MET A 625 7.72 -13.31 -19.29
C MET A 625 7.61 -11.87 -18.74
N PHE A 626 7.39 -11.73 -17.43
CA PHE A 626 7.26 -10.41 -16.77
C PHE A 626 8.19 -10.24 -15.56
N GLY A 627 8.97 -11.26 -15.18
CA GLY A 627 9.80 -11.23 -13.98
C GLY A 627 10.88 -10.13 -14.02
N ASN A 628 11.54 -9.90 -15.16
CA ASN A 628 12.54 -8.83 -15.27
C ASN A 628 11.92 -7.44 -15.01
N GLU A 629 10.71 -7.23 -15.51
CA GLU A 629 9.98 -5.97 -15.35
C GLU A 629 9.57 -5.71 -13.90
N ILE A 630 9.06 -6.74 -13.23
CA ILE A 630 8.71 -6.70 -11.81
C ILE A 630 9.96 -6.41 -10.97
N MET A 631 11.05 -7.13 -11.21
CA MET A 631 12.29 -6.96 -10.45
C MET A 631 12.92 -5.57 -10.68
N THR A 632 12.90 -5.09 -11.92
CA THR A 632 13.39 -3.75 -12.28
C THR A 632 12.53 -2.65 -11.67
N THR A 633 11.21 -2.79 -11.74
CA THR A 633 10.28 -1.80 -11.17
C THR A 633 10.38 -1.74 -9.66
N ASN A 634 10.45 -2.88 -8.97
CA ASN A 634 10.65 -2.91 -7.52
C ASN A 634 12.00 -2.27 -7.12
N ALA A 635 13.09 -2.60 -7.83
CA ALA A 635 14.39 -2.01 -7.55
C ALA A 635 14.43 -0.49 -7.76
N ASN A 636 13.89 0.00 -8.88
CA ASN A 636 13.85 1.43 -9.19
C ASN A 636 12.94 2.19 -8.21
N THR A 637 11.78 1.63 -7.86
CA THR A 637 10.85 2.27 -6.91
C THR A 637 11.48 2.44 -5.54
N MET A 638 12.12 1.39 -5.02
CA MET A 638 12.77 1.47 -3.70
C MET A 638 14.04 2.33 -3.71
N GLN A 639 14.78 2.34 -4.82
CA GLN A 639 15.88 3.28 -5.02
C GLN A 639 15.38 4.72 -4.90
N ASN A 640 14.36 5.08 -5.67
CA ASN A 640 13.81 6.43 -5.69
C ASN A 640 13.26 6.85 -4.32
N ILE A 641 12.48 5.98 -3.67
CA ILE A 641 11.93 6.28 -2.34
C ILE A 641 13.07 6.45 -1.31
N SER A 642 14.07 5.57 -1.33
CA SER A 642 15.22 5.66 -0.42
C SER A 642 15.98 6.96 -0.62
N ASP A 643 16.29 7.33 -1.86
CA ASP A 643 17.08 8.53 -2.16
C ASP A 643 16.28 9.80 -1.82
N ALA A 644 14.98 9.82 -2.14
CA ALA A 644 14.06 10.90 -1.82
C ALA A 644 13.93 11.12 -0.29
N LYS A 645 13.76 10.04 0.48
CA LYS A 645 13.70 10.12 1.95
C LYS A 645 15.03 10.53 2.54
N GLU A 646 16.15 10.00 2.04
CA GLU A 646 17.48 10.38 2.51
C GLU A 646 17.74 11.87 2.32
N TRP A 647 17.38 12.43 1.17
CA TRP A 647 17.52 13.86 0.92
C TRP A 647 16.56 14.70 1.79
N THR A 648 15.28 14.33 1.85
CA THR A 648 14.26 15.10 2.60
C THR A 648 14.50 15.05 4.11
N TYR A 649 14.74 13.86 4.67
CA TYR A 649 14.86 13.69 6.12
C TYR A 649 16.16 14.24 6.68
N LYS A 650 17.24 14.27 5.88
CA LYS A 650 18.49 14.91 6.30
C LYS A 650 18.22 16.32 6.84
N HIS A 651 17.44 17.11 6.12
CA HIS A 651 17.14 18.49 6.48
C HIS A 651 16.13 18.62 7.64
N ILE A 652 15.15 17.73 7.71
CA ILE A 652 14.23 17.66 8.85
C ILE A 652 14.99 17.29 10.13
N LEU A 653 15.89 16.32 10.07
CA LEU A 653 16.72 15.89 11.19
C LEU A 653 17.64 17.02 11.68
N GLU A 654 18.18 17.83 10.77
CA GLU A 654 18.96 19.03 11.11
C GLU A 654 18.14 20.03 11.95
N LEU A 655 16.93 20.40 11.50
CA LEU A 655 16.03 21.29 12.25
C LEU A 655 15.56 20.66 13.56
N LEU A 656 15.25 19.36 13.55
CA LEU A 656 14.81 18.62 14.72
C LEU A 656 15.89 18.56 15.80
N ASN A 657 17.17 18.43 15.40
CA ASN A 657 18.29 18.51 16.33
C ASN A 657 18.41 19.91 16.97
N MET A 658 18.20 20.98 16.20
CA MET A 658 18.17 22.35 16.74
C MET A 658 17.07 22.51 17.78
N ARG A 659 15.86 21.99 17.49
CA ARG A 659 14.71 22.02 18.39
C ARG A 659 14.96 21.23 19.68
N ILE A 660 15.45 19.98 19.56
CA ILE A 660 15.82 19.14 20.71
C ILE A 660 16.85 19.84 21.58
N PHE A 661 17.87 20.45 20.96
CA PHE A 661 18.90 21.18 21.70
C PHE A 661 18.34 22.43 22.40
N ALA A 662 17.47 23.19 21.73
CA ALA A 662 16.80 24.34 22.33
C ALA A 662 15.94 23.95 23.55
N TYR A 663 15.19 22.85 23.47
CA TYR A 663 14.31 22.41 24.57
C TYR A 663 15.13 21.90 25.76
N LYS A 664 16.21 21.15 25.48
CA LYS A 664 17.18 20.76 26.51
C LYS A 664 17.80 21.96 27.20
N SER A 665 18.25 22.95 26.43
CA SER A 665 18.83 24.18 27.00
C SER A 665 17.82 24.93 27.89
N LEU A 666 16.54 24.92 27.54
CA LEU A 666 15.50 25.57 28.33
C LEU A 666 15.26 24.82 29.66
N ILE A 667 15.27 23.48 29.65
CA ILE A 667 15.23 22.66 30.87
C ILE A 667 16.50 22.85 31.71
N GLU A 668 17.68 22.88 31.09
CA GLU A 668 18.95 23.10 31.79
C GLU A 668 18.98 24.48 32.48
N LYS A 669 18.40 25.52 31.88
CA LYS A 669 18.24 26.83 32.53
C LYS A 669 17.36 26.74 33.78
N PHE A 670 16.26 25.98 33.70
CA PHE A 670 15.40 25.71 34.85
C PHE A 670 16.11 24.93 35.96
N ASP A 671 16.99 23.99 35.60
CA ASP A 671 17.83 23.25 36.54
C ASP A 671 18.90 24.13 37.21
N ASN A 672 19.24 25.28 36.61
CA ASN A 672 20.19 26.27 37.11
C ASN A 672 19.51 27.52 37.70
N ASP A 673 18.32 27.36 38.28
CA ASP A 673 17.56 28.42 38.97
C ASP A 673 17.15 29.64 38.11
N ILE A 674 17.12 29.51 36.78
CA ILE A 674 16.59 30.55 35.88
C ILE A 674 15.09 30.31 35.69
N PHE A 675 14.24 30.97 36.48
CA PHE A 675 12.80 30.67 36.51
C PHE A 675 11.99 31.09 35.27
N TYR A 676 12.56 31.95 34.41
CA TYR A 676 11.94 32.41 33.17
C TYR A 676 12.96 32.41 32.04
N SER A 677 12.62 31.82 30.89
CA SER A 677 13.48 31.82 29.71
C SER A 677 12.65 31.77 28.43
N GLU A 678 13.23 32.23 27.33
CA GLU A 678 12.67 32.13 26.00
C GLU A 678 13.42 31.08 25.17
N LEU A 679 12.79 30.67 24.06
CA LEU A 679 13.45 29.86 23.05
C LEU A 679 14.55 30.66 22.34
N PRO A 680 15.66 30.02 21.93
CA PRO A 680 16.73 30.71 21.21
C PRO A 680 16.25 31.30 19.87
N ALA A 681 16.74 32.50 19.53
CA ALA A 681 16.37 33.20 18.29
C ALA A 681 16.77 32.44 16.99
N TYR A 682 17.72 31.51 17.08
CA TYR A 682 18.11 30.65 15.95
C TYR A 682 17.09 29.54 15.66
N LEU A 683 16.11 29.30 16.54
CA LEU A 683 15.11 28.26 16.33
C LEU A 683 14.02 28.78 15.37
N PHE A 684 13.71 27.96 14.37
CA PHE A 684 12.66 28.16 13.39
C PHE A 684 12.17 26.80 12.91
N ASP A 685 11.00 26.78 12.30
CA ASP A 685 10.33 25.57 11.85
C ASP A 685 10.44 25.34 10.33
N SER A 686 11.07 26.27 9.60
CA SER A 686 11.36 26.09 8.17
C SER A 686 12.56 26.93 7.70
N TYR A 687 13.22 26.52 6.61
CA TYR A 687 14.29 27.34 6.02
C TYR A 687 13.79 28.63 5.36
N PRO A 688 12.60 28.68 4.72
CA PRO A 688 12.01 29.94 4.30
C PRO A 688 11.85 30.95 5.45
N GLU A 689 11.43 30.51 6.65
CA GLU A 689 11.35 31.38 7.83
C GLU A 689 12.73 31.93 8.22
N PHE A 690 13.79 31.11 8.13
CA PHE A 690 15.16 31.59 8.34
C PHE A 690 15.53 32.71 7.35
N PHE A 691 15.23 32.54 6.06
CA PHE A 691 15.51 33.53 5.01
C PHE A 691 14.72 34.83 5.21
N GLU A 692 13.46 34.73 5.62
CA GLU A 692 12.63 35.89 5.97
C GLU A 692 13.23 36.67 7.16
N ARG A 693 13.66 35.98 8.21
CA ARG A 693 14.28 36.61 9.39
C ARG A 693 15.59 37.33 9.09
N ILE A 694 16.37 36.89 8.10
CA ILE A 694 17.60 37.58 7.66
C ILE A 694 17.34 38.62 6.54
N GLY A 695 16.08 38.83 6.18
CA GLY A 695 15.65 39.87 5.24
C GLY A 695 15.88 39.56 3.77
N THR A 696 16.09 38.30 3.37
CA THR A 696 16.27 37.97 1.94
C THR A 696 14.91 37.90 1.22
N PRO A 697 14.76 38.50 0.01
CA PRO A 697 13.53 38.42 -0.76
C PRO A 697 13.15 37.00 -1.20
N ASN A 698 11.85 36.77 -1.42
CA ASN A 698 11.35 35.49 -1.93
C ASN A 698 11.66 35.24 -3.42
N SER A 699 11.78 36.29 -4.22
CA SER A 699 12.29 36.22 -5.60
C SER A 699 13.17 37.44 -5.87
N ILE A 700 14.26 37.21 -6.60
CA ILE A 700 15.22 38.24 -7.01
C ILE A 700 15.55 38.03 -8.48
N LYS A 701 15.22 39.02 -9.30
CA LYS A 701 15.68 39.09 -10.69
C LYS A 701 17.13 39.55 -10.74
N GLY A 702 17.87 39.02 -11.69
CA GLY A 702 19.26 39.37 -11.88
C GLY A 702 19.77 38.91 -13.23
N PHE A 703 21.08 38.86 -13.32
CA PHE A 703 21.80 38.48 -14.53
C PHE A 703 22.83 37.42 -14.20
N SER A 704 23.08 36.51 -15.13
CA SER A 704 24.19 35.57 -15.07
C SER A 704 25.35 36.08 -15.93
N PRO A 705 26.42 36.65 -15.35
CA PRO A 705 27.57 37.14 -16.12
C PRO A 705 28.26 36.02 -16.92
N PHE A 706 28.26 34.80 -16.37
CA PHE A 706 28.89 33.66 -17.02
C PHE A 706 28.13 33.20 -18.27
N TYR A 707 26.79 33.11 -18.20
CA TYR A 707 25.97 32.70 -19.34
C TYR A 707 25.53 33.86 -20.24
N LYS A 708 25.71 35.10 -19.78
CA LYS A 708 25.26 36.34 -20.42
C LYS A 708 23.75 36.35 -20.70
N LYS A 709 22.97 35.93 -19.68
CA LYS A 709 21.52 35.80 -19.75
C LYS A 709 20.86 36.35 -18.50
N ASP A 710 19.61 36.75 -18.64
CA ASP A 710 18.76 37.04 -17.48
C ASP A 710 18.61 35.80 -16.60
N ALA A 711 18.45 36.04 -15.31
CA ALA A 711 18.36 35.00 -14.32
C ALA A 711 17.40 35.40 -13.20
N GLU A 712 16.79 34.41 -12.56
CA GLU A 712 15.90 34.62 -11.44
C GLU A 712 16.25 33.64 -10.33
N LEU A 713 16.44 34.17 -9.13
CA LEU A 713 16.66 33.40 -7.92
C LEU A 713 15.37 33.39 -7.09
N ILE A 714 14.84 32.21 -6.80
CA ILE A 714 13.54 32.03 -6.15
C ILE A 714 13.70 31.18 -4.88
N SER A 715 13.27 31.75 -3.75
CA SER A 715 12.99 30.99 -2.53
C SER A 715 11.60 30.37 -2.67
N LYS A 716 11.52 29.04 -2.69
CA LYS A 716 10.24 28.33 -2.76
C LYS A 716 9.74 28.10 -1.34
N SER A 717 8.82 28.96 -0.89
CA SER A 717 8.04 28.76 0.34
C SER A 717 7.37 27.38 0.41
N ASN A 718 7.04 26.80 -0.75
CA ASN A 718 6.38 25.50 -0.86
C ASN A 718 7.33 24.30 -0.67
N ILE A 719 8.61 24.52 -0.34
CA ILE A 719 9.62 23.49 -0.06
C ILE A 719 10.25 23.79 1.31
N PRO A 720 9.50 23.61 2.42
CA PRO A 720 9.83 24.20 3.73
C PRO A 720 11.17 23.70 4.31
N PHE A 721 11.60 22.49 3.93
CA PHE A 721 12.83 21.89 4.46
C PHE A 721 14.02 21.97 3.49
N PHE A 722 13.91 22.69 2.37
CA PHE A 722 15.07 22.93 1.51
C PHE A 722 15.87 24.15 1.98
N PRO A 723 17.15 24.00 2.37
CA PRO A 723 17.97 25.09 2.91
C PRO A 723 18.59 25.91 1.78
N GLY A 724 17.80 26.51 0.90
CA GLY A 724 18.34 27.13 -0.29
C GLY A 724 17.37 27.82 -1.23
N PHE A 725 17.88 28.12 -2.43
CA PHE A 725 17.16 28.79 -3.51
C PHE A 725 17.16 27.95 -4.79
N ILE A 726 16.24 28.24 -5.69
CA ILE A 726 16.23 27.75 -7.07
C ILE A 726 16.67 28.90 -7.98
N LEU A 727 17.69 28.67 -8.80
CA LEU A 727 18.19 29.65 -9.77
C LEU A 727 17.82 29.21 -11.18
N GLY A 728 16.98 29.99 -11.86
CA GLY A 728 16.71 29.86 -13.30
C GLY A 728 17.58 30.84 -14.09
N ILE A 729 18.15 30.39 -15.22
CA ILE A 729 18.99 31.22 -16.10
C ILE A 729 18.53 31.04 -17.55
N GLY A 730 18.17 32.12 -18.23
CA GLY A 730 17.74 32.14 -19.62
C GLY A 730 16.23 32.09 -19.83
N ASP A 731 15.85 31.87 -21.08
CA ASP A 731 14.50 32.06 -21.61
C ASP A 731 13.87 30.69 -21.94
N GLU A 732 12.57 30.63 -22.26
CA GLU A 732 11.82 29.37 -22.49
C GLU A 732 12.49 28.37 -23.45
N LEU A 733 13.35 28.84 -24.36
CA LEU A 733 14.03 28.02 -25.38
C LEU A 733 15.42 27.52 -24.98
N ASP A 734 16.09 28.14 -23.99
CA ASP A 734 17.44 27.81 -23.54
C ASP A 734 17.61 28.19 -22.07
N PHE A 735 16.88 27.45 -21.23
CA PHE A 735 16.75 27.63 -19.79
C PHE A 735 17.62 26.63 -19.02
N GLN A 736 18.42 27.12 -18.08
CA GLN A 736 19.17 26.30 -17.13
C GLN A 736 18.63 26.48 -15.72
N LEU A 737 18.53 25.39 -14.97
CA LEU A 737 18.02 25.40 -13.62
C LEU A 737 19.10 24.89 -12.66
N TYR A 738 19.32 25.59 -11.55
CA TYR A 738 20.25 25.22 -10.49
C TYR A 738 19.52 25.13 -9.16
N LEU A 739 19.83 24.10 -8.37
CA LEU A 739 19.54 24.09 -6.93
C LEU A 739 20.73 24.68 -6.18
N VAL A 740 20.46 25.68 -5.35
CA VAL A 740 21.45 26.42 -4.56
C VAL A 740 21.26 26.07 -3.09
N GLU A 741 21.94 25.04 -2.59
CA GLU A 741 21.77 24.50 -1.22
C GLU A 741 22.84 25.07 -0.28
N ILE A 742 22.48 25.55 0.91
CA ILE A 742 23.45 25.93 1.96
C ILE A 742 24.11 24.68 2.53
N LYS A 743 25.44 24.67 2.59
CA LYS A 743 26.21 23.61 3.25
C LYS A 743 26.11 23.72 4.76
N ASN A 744 25.84 22.61 5.45
CA ASN A 744 25.77 22.55 6.92
C ASN A 744 24.90 23.69 7.51
N PRO A 745 23.64 23.79 7.08
CA PRO A 745 22.80 24.97 7.33
C PRO A 745 22.68 25.28 8.82
N THR A 746 22.34 24.29 9.65
CA THR A 746 22.26 24.41 11.12
C THR A 746 23.51 25.04 11.75
N LYS A 747 24.71 24.62 11.33
CA LYS A 747 25.97 25.15 11.89
C LYS A 747 26.15 26.63 11.54
N ASN A 748 25.88 27.00 10.29
CA ASN A 748 25.99 28.40 9.87
C ASN A 748 24.94 29.28 10.53
N ILE A 749 23.73 28.76 10.69
CA ILE A 749 22.61 29.44 11.35
C ILE A 749 22.91 29.69 12.83
N ILE A 750 23.29 28.67 13.60
CA ILE A 750 23.64 28.84 15.03
C ILE A 750 24.80 29.83 15.17
N LYS A 751 25.80 29.76 14.27
CA LYS A 751 26.90 30.73 14.26
C LYS A 751 26.41 32.16 13.99
N LEU A 752 25.47 32.33 13.05
CA LEU A 752 24.95 33.65 12.67
C LEU A 752 24.22 34.33 13.84
N PHE A 753 23.33 33.59 14.51
CA PHE A 753 22.53 34.12 15.61
C PHE A 753 23.29 34.21 16.95
N SER A 754 24.44 33.54 17.08
CA SER A 754 25.30 33.68 18.27
C SER A 754 26.20 34.92 18.24
N THR A 755 26.37 35.57 17.08
CA THR A 755 27.25 36.74 16.92
C THR A 755 26.59 38.12 17.11
N ASN A 756 25.30 38.18 17.49
CA ASN A 756 24.47 39.40 17.59
C ASN A 756 24.30 40.20 16.28
N ASN A 757 23.18 40.95 16.18
CA ASN A 757 22.69 41.70 15.01
C ASN A 757 23.76 42.48 14.23
N ILE A 758 24.27 41.89 13.15
CA ILE A 758 25.04 42.61 12.14
C ILE A 758 24.05 43.01 11.04
N LEU A 759 23.85 44.31 10.84
CA LEU A 759 23.28 44.83 9.60
C LEU A 759 24.22 44.40 8.46
N TYR A 760 23.71 43.58 7.54
CA TYR A 760 24.46 43.17 6.37
C TYR A 760 24.61 44.40 5.46
N THR A 761 25.83 44.67 5.02
CA THR A 761 26.15 45.80 4.13
C THR A 761 27.10 45.32 3.03
N LYS A 762 27.31 46.15 1.99
CA LYS A 762 28.30 45.89 0.93
C LYS A 762 29.72 45.64 1.48
N GLU A 763 30.07 46.28 2.59
CA GLU A 763 31.38 46.16 3.25
C GLU A 763 31.48 44.89 4.11
N ASN A 764 30.34 44.40 4.63
CA ASN A 764 30.27 43.20 5.46
C ASN A 764 29.11 42.28 5.06
N PRO A 765 29.17 41.64 3.89
CA PRO A 765 28.09 40.78 3.42
C PRO A 765 28.08 39.44 4.17
N LEU A 766 26.88 38.91 4.41
CA LEU A 766 26.68 37.53 4.85
C LEU A 766 27.22 36.57 3.80
N LYS A 767 28.15 35.70 4.18
CA LYS A 767 28.75 34.68 3.30
C LYS A 767 28.34 33.29 3.75
N LEU A 768 27.53 32.62 2.94
CA LEU A 768 27.10 31.26 3.18
C LEU A 768 27.78 30.30 2.18
N PRO A 769 28.42 29.22 2.65
CA PRO A 769 28.93 28.19 1.76
C PRO A 769 27.75 27.43 1.14
N ILE A 770 27.77 27.24 -0.18
CA ILE A 770 26.69 26.58 -0.93
C ILE A 770 27.18 25.41 -1.78
N ILE A 771 26.25 24.53 -2.15
CA ILE A 771 26.36 23.53 -3.20
C ILE A 771 25.47 23.99 -4.35
N LEU A 772 26.05 24.05 -5.55
CA LEU A 772 25.35 24.35 -6.78
C LEU A 772 25.15 23.05 -7.55
N SER A 773 23.89 22.66 -7.71
CA SER A 773 23.51 21.45 -8.42
C SER A 773 22.81 21.84 -9.71
N LEU A 774 23.50 21.72 -10.84
CA LEU A 774 22.89 21.94 -12.16
C LEU A 774 21.85 20.84 -12.44
N LEU A 775 20.62 21.25 -12.67
CA LEU A 775 19.53 20.43 -13.20
C LEU A 775 19.53 20.62 -14.72
N THR A 776 20.22 19.74 -15.44
CA THR A 776 20.17 19.75 -16.90
C THR A 776 18.82 19.22 -17.36
N THR A 777 17.95 20.11 -17.85
CA THR A 777 16.91 19.73 -18.81
C THR A 777 17.56 19.75 -20.19
N GLU A 778 17.97 18.59 -20.71
CA GLU A 778 18.35 18.52 -22.13
C GLU A 778 17.10 18.79 -22.98
N SER A 779 16.93 20.04 -23.41
CA SER A 779 16.10 20.33 -24.58
C SER A 779 16.94 20.09 -25.83
N VAL A 780 16.51 19.09 -26.60
CA VAL A 780 16.85 18.83 -28.01
C VAL A 780 18.16 18.06 -28.29
N ASP A 781 17.93 16.79 -28.66
CA ASP A 781 18.76 15.87 -29.47
C ASP A 781 19.80 14.93 -28.82
N LYS A 782 19.38 13.64 -28.84
CA LYS A 782 20.11 12.38 -29.01
C LYS A 782 20.92 11.78 -27.86
N LYS A 783 20.20 10.85 -27.20
CA LYS A 783 20.65 9.68 -26.40
C LYS A 783 21.18 10.00 -25.00
N ILE A 784 20.33 9.79 -23.98
CA ILE A 784 20.34 8.66 -23.04
C ILE A 784 19.16 8.86 -22.06
N TYR A 785 18.27 7.87 -21.95
CA TYR A 785 17.04 7.92 -21.14
C TYR A 785 17.04 6.82 -20.08
N ASP A 786 17.31 7.17 -18.83
CA ASP A 786 16.88 6.42 -17.65
C ASP A 786 16.86 7.34 -16.41
N ILE A 787 15.78 8.08 -16.15
CA ILE A 787 15.72 9.09 -15.06
C ILE A 787 15.92 8.48 -13.65
N ASN A 788 15.68 7.17 -13.47
CA ASN A 788 16.01 6.48 -12.21
C ASN A 788 17.51 6.12 -12.07
N LYS A 789 18.30 6.39 -13.11
CA LYS A 789 19.73 6.11 -13.21
C LYS A 789 20.56 7.23 -13.83
N ASP A 790 19.95 8.33 -14.28
CA ASP A 790 20.61 9.41 -15.02
C ASP A 790 20.35 10.81 -14.43
N ILE A 791 20.26 10.90 -13.10
CA ILE A 791 21.11 11.89 -12.42
C ILE A 791 22.53 11.33 -12.43
N LYS A 792 23.15 11.20 -13.61
CA LYS A 792 24.51 10.65 -13.73
C LYS A 792 25.61 11.70 -13.71
N LYS A 793 25.25 12.97 -13.78
CA LYS A 793 26.07 14.11 -13.39
C LYS A 793 25.16 15.28 -13.01
N ILE A 794 24.65 15.33 -11.77
CA ILE A 794 24.58 16.67 -11.16
C ILE A 794 26.04 17.08 -11.08
N LYS A 795 26.45 18.01 -11.94
CA LYS A 795 27.71 18.72 -11.70
C LYS A 795 27.46 19.52 -10.43
N THR A 796 27.91 18.96 -9.30
CA THR A 796 27.88 19.62 -8.01
C THR A 796 29.15 20.43 -7.93
N ASP A 797 28.99 21.74 -7.92
CA ASP A 797 30.10 22.65 -7.69
C ASP A 797 29.92 23.31 -6.33
N ASN A 798 31.04 23.53 -5.65
CA ASN A 798 31.02 24.28 -4.40
C ASN A 798 30.89 25.77 -4.73
N GLY A 799 30.25 26.54 -3.87
CA GLY A 799 30.12 27.97 -4.10
C GLY A 799 30.01 28.78 -2.83
N THR A 800 29.75 30.06 -3.01
CA THR A 800 29.44 31.00 -1.95
C THR A 800 28.27 31.87 -2.35
N LEU A 801 27.27 31.95 -1.49
CA LEU A 801 26.20 32.94 -1.55
C LEU A 801 26.64 34.14 -0.73
N GLN A 802 26.54 35.33 -1.31
CA GLN A 802 26.79 36.60 -0.65
C GLN A 802 25.49 37.41 -0.60
N TRP A 803 25.12 37.89 0.59
CA TRP A 803 23.98 38.77 0.82
C TRP A 803 24.44 40.02 1.56
N ASP A 804 24.24 41.19 0.97
CA ASP A 804 24.71 42.48 1.50
C ASP A 804 23.59 43.37 2.05
N GLY A 805 22.39 42.82 2.23
CA GLY A 805 21.19 43.54 2.64
C GLY A 805 20.31 44.01 1.49
N GLU A 806 20.84 44.06 0.26
CA GLU A 806 20.14 44.54 -0.93
C GLU A 806 20.33 43.61 -2.14
N ASN A 807 21.55 43.09 -2.33
CA ASN A 807 21.99 42.31 -3.48
C ASN A 807 22.41 40.90 -3.07
N ILE A 808 22.05 39.92 -3.92
CA ILE A 808 22.56 38.55 -3.85
C ILE A 808 23.55 38.32 -4.97
N THR A 809 24.70 37.74 -4.62
CA THR A 809 25.68 37.23 -5.58
C THR A 809 25.95 35.76 -5.32
N LEU A 810 25.88 34.93 -6.37
CA LEU A 810 26.24 33.52 -6.32
C LEU A 810 27.54 33.27 -7.08
N ILE A 811 28.53 32.76 -6.35
CA ILE A 811 29.87 32.48 -6.87
C ILE A 811 30.09 30.97 -6.87
N GLN A 812 30.34 30.41 -8.04
CA GLN A 812 30.78 29.02 -8.23
C GLN A 812 32.31 28.96 -8.09
N ASN A 813 32.80 28.08 -7.22
CA ASN A 813 34.21 27.81 -7.00
C ASN A 813 34.64 26.59 -7.80
N GLU A 814 35.48 26.78 -8.82
CA GLU A 814 36.18 25.71 -9.53
C GLU A 814 37.61 25.55 -8.99
N LEU A 815 38.29 24.45 -9.33
CA LEU A 815 39.61 24.09 -8.80
C LEU A 815 40.67 25.21 -8.97
N LEU A 816 40.52 26.06 -10.00
CA LEU A 816 41.46 27.13 -10.37
C LEU A 816 40.79 28.47 -10.67
N SER A 817 39.46 28.60 -10.53
CA SER A 817 38.77 29.85 -10.86
C SER A 817 37.49 30.06 -10.04
N LYS A 818 37.02 31.30 -9.98
CA LYS A 818 35.70 31.65 -9.42
C LYS A 818 34.85 32.25 -10.53
N LYS A 819 33.62 31.73 -10.68
CA LYS A 819 32.67 32.19 -11.70
C LYS A 819 31.44 32.76 -11.00
N THR A 820 31.09 34.00 -11.32
CA THR A 820 29.81 34.57 -10.88
C THR A 820 28.71 34.06 -11.79
N ILE A 821 27.81 33.24 -11.25
CA ILE A 821 26.71 32.63 -12.00
C ILE A 821 25.40 33.38 -11.83
N PHE A 822 25.30 34.24 -10.83
CA PHE A 822 24.16 35.14 -10.59
C PHE A 822 24.62 36.40 -9.86
N LYS A 823 24.10 37.54 -10.26
CA LYS A 823 24.18 38.82 -9.54
C LYS A 823 22.84 39.56 -9.72
N THR A 824 22.32 40.16 -8.66
CA THR A 824 21.16 41.08 -8.76
C THR A 824 21.43 42.18 -9.82
N GLN A 825 20.42 42.48 -10.64
CA GLN A 825 20.47 43.63 -11.56
C GLN A 825 20.20 44.90 -10.75
N GLU A 826 21.06 45.92 -10.91
CA GLU A 826 20.87 47.26 -10.34
C GLU A 826 19.69 47.99 -11.00
#